data_AF-A0A9P9MLD9-F1
#
_entry.id   AF-A0A9P9MLD9-F1
#
_cell.length_a   1.000
_cell.length_b   1.000
_cell.length_c   1.000
_cell.angle_alpha   90.00
_cell.angle_beta   90.00
_cell.angle_gamma   90.00
#
_symmetry.space_group_name_H-M   'P 1'
#
loop_
_entity.id
_entity.type
_entity.pdbx_description
1 polymer ?
#
loop_
_entity_poly.entity_id
_entity_poly.type
_entity_poly.pdbx_seq_one_letter_code
_entity_poly.pdbx_strand_id
1 'polypeptide(L)'
;MTLAGIGHETQSPGTMEKGENVLFDEANGSDRSTDDFTWTQEEETAVRRKLDRVIVPLTTFLYLLCFLDRANVGNARIQGMGKDLKLVGFRFNWVTSIFYIVYMFVEVPSNILLKWIGPKYYLPLLVVGFGFVSLCTAFVQSFQGLLAARAMLGVFEGGVMPGLAFFITCFYKRNELLFRIGIYVSAASMAGAFGGLLATILARIPPWGISSMILHTWRNIFFFEGLFTVIVGLGAPFLMPRSPQDCWFLNERERMIATQRLVLKGGGAEDEKVEVHHVKRAVMNITNYFCALGFFFINITVQGISLFMPTILNDLGWTATKAQLYSVPPYVCACIAAIAVAFVSDKTNRRGLYLAIFTLPAIAGFSIMRWATNPDVRYGGIFLITLGAFPGGPGFLAWAANNAAGPAVRSVSTAYVVTLGTAGGILATWTYTSRDAPKYPTGHTINLCGQICVLILACCGIAYCKWENKQRDLGKRDHRLTGLSEAQWGDEGKGKLADILAHESQICCRAQGGNNAGHTIVANGITYDFHILPSGLVNPNCINVIGSGCVVHVPSFFKELEALEKHGLNTEGRIFISDRAHVVFDVHQLVDGLEEVELGGGFIGTTKKGIGPTYSTKMTRSGLRMCDLFDEEIFEQKLRRLAVGYQKRFGPLLKYDPEEEIAKYKDLREKLAPYVVDQIPLLASAKEKNTKILVEGANALMLDIDYGTYPFVTSSNTGLGGVITGLSLGWRSLKEVIGVVKAYTTRVGSGPFPTEQLNELGDKLQSVGHEVGVTTGRKRRCGWLDLVVVKHSHACNDYTAINLTKLDVLDDFDELKVATSYSINGQQLEGFPSNPEMISQVEVHYETLPGWKKPTTGAKSYYDLPSQARKYIEYIENFVGVKVKWIGVGPARDHMITRS
;
A
#
# COMPACT_ATOMS: atom_id res chain seq x y z
N MET A 1 49.17 6.28 48.75
CA MET A 1 48.32 5.58 49.73
C MET A 1 47.45 4.58 48.96
N THR A 2 47.80 3.30 49.12
CA THR A 2 46.97 2.07 49.16
C THR A 2 45.45 2.29 49.37
N LEU A 3 44.49 1.45 48.98
CA LEU A 3 44.41 0.06 48.45
C LEU A 3 42.93 -0.23 48.06
N ALA A 4 42.75 -1.26 47.21
CA ALA A 4 41.66 -2.26 47.04
C ALA A 4 40.36 -2.14 47.88
N GLY A 5 39.15 -2.48 47.41
CA GLY A 5 38.70 -3.71 46.72
C GLY A 5 37.83 -4.58 47.67
N ILE A 6 37.01 -5.49 47.12
CA ILE A 6 36.06 -6.47 47.76
C ILE A 6 34.58 -5.98 47.77
N GLY A 7 33.54 -6.65 47.29
CA GLY A 7 33.33 -8.00 46.72
C GLY A 7 32.18 -8.76 47.40
N HIS A 8 31.23 -9.30 46.59
CA HIS A 8 30.25 -10.40 46.86
C HIS A 8 29.04 -10.12 47.80
N GLU A 9 27.82 -10.70 47.68
CA GLU A 9 27.23 -11.73 46.80
C GLU A 9 25.68 -11.76 46.88
N THR A 10 25.09 -12.62 46.05
CA THR A 10 23.70 -12.91 45.71
C THR A 10 22.83 -13.61 46.78
N GLN A 11 21.50 -13.47 46.67
CA GLN A 11 20.53 -14.57 46.89
C GLN A 11 19.10 -14.21 46.41
N SER A 12 18.41 -15.20 45.81
CA SER A 12 16.94 -15.31 45.61
C SER A 12 16.56 -16.76 46.02
N PRO A 13 15.29 -17.26 46.01
CA PRO A 13 13.99 -16.65 45.63
C PRO A 13 12.79 -17.02 46.58
N GLY A 14 11.58 -16.47 46.37
CA GLY A 14 10.37 -16.93 47.08
C GLY A 14 9.02 -16.26 46.71
N THR A 15 8.27 -16.96 45.82
CA THR A 15 6.81 -17.07 45.56
C THR A 15 5.72 -16.11 46.10
N MET A 16 4.97 -15.56 45.12
CA MET A 16 3.51 -15.29 44.95
C MET A 16 2.54 -15.08 46.14
N GLU A 17 1.77 -13.99 46.06
CA GLU A 17 0.33 -13.98 46.39
C GLU A 17 -0.49 -13.18 45.35
N LYS A 18 -1.70 -13.68 45.07
CA LYS A 18 -2.68 -13.19 44.08
C LYS A 18 -3.67 -12.24 44.75
N GLY A 19 -4.04 -11.19 44.01
CA GLY A 19 -5.39 -10.62 44.06
C GLY A 19 -5.41 -9.10 44.23
N GLU A 20 -5.56 -8.37 43.13
CA GLU A 20 -6.56 -7.31 43.01
C GLU A 20 -6.66 -6.83 41.56
N ASN A 21 -7.90 -6.58 41.14
CA ASN A 21 -8.30 -6.18 39.80
C ASN A 21 -7.68 -4.83 39.42
N VAL A 22 -6.96 -4.77 38.30
CA VAL A 22 -6.73 -3.49 37.63
C VAL A 22 -7.30 -3.59 36.21
N LEU A 23 -8.48 -2.99 36.05
CA LEU A 23 -8.95 -2.45 34.79
C LEU A 23 -7.86 -1.49 34.29
N PHE A 24 -7.14 -1.87 33.23
CA PHE A 24 -6.23 -0.96 32.56
C PHE A 24 -6.95 -0.36 31.34
N ASP A 25 -7.12 0.95 31.43
CA ASP A 25 -7.58 1.88 30.40
C ASP A 25 -6.87 1.67 29.04
N GLU A 26 -7.65 1.67 27.97
CA GLU A 26 -7.20 1.69 26.56
C GLU A 26 -6.66 3.07 26.11
N ALA A 27 -6.18 3.91 27.04
CA ALA A 27 -5.69 5.25 26.75
C ALA A 27 -4.29 5.46 27.33
N ASN A 28 -3.26 5.02 26.59
CA ASN A 28 -1.92 5.62 26.50
C ASN A 28 -0.94 4.63 25.81
N GLY A 29 -0.94 4.65 24.48
CA GLY A 29 0.05 3.95 23.65
C GLY A 29 1.16 4.89 23.14
N SER A 30 1.65 5.82 23.97
CA SER A 30 2.75 6.71 23.63
C SER A 30 3.58 7.01 24.87
N ASP A 31 4.54 6.12 25.18
CA ASP A 31 5.84 6.44 25.79
C ASP A 31 6.48 5.16 26.35
N ARG A 32 7.17 4.43 25.48
CA ARG A 32 8.40 3.72 25.86
C ARG A 32 9.38 3.89 24.70
N SER A 33 10.46 4.60 24.97
CA SER A 33 11.65 4.70 24.13
C SER A 33 12.08 3.31 23.63
N THR A 34 11.90 3.04 22.34
CA THR A 34 12.41 1.84 21.66
C THR A 34 13.47 2.20 20.61
N ASP A 35 14.36 3.14 20.92
CA ASP A 35 15.43 3.55 20.01
C ASP A 35 16.65 2.59 20.03
N ASP A 36 16.70 1.61 20.95
CA ASP A 36 17.87 0.71 21.09
C ASP A 36 17.62 -0.78 20.75
N PHE A 37 16.40 -1.20 20.42
CA PHE A 37 16.13 -2.62 20.12
C PHE A 37 16.21 -2.92 18.61
N THR A 38 17.36 -3.43 18.17
CA THR A 38 17.57 -3.91 16.80
C THR A 38 17.74 -5.43 16.74
N TRP A 39 17.41 -6.04 15.60
CA TRP A 39 17.55 -7.48 15.37
C TRP A 39 18.04 -7.77 13.94
N THR A 40 18.67 -8.92 13.75
CA THR A 40 19.16 -9.34 12.42
C THR A 40 18.07 -10.07 11.62
N GLN A 41 18.21 -10.13 10.30
CA GLN A 41 17.29 -10.86 9.43
C GLN A 41 17.26 -12.37 9.72
N GLU A 42 18.36 -12.91 10.27
CA GLU A 42 18.48 -14.31 10.69
C GLU A 42 17.65 -14.59 11.94
N GLU A 43 17.72 -13.71 12.95
CA GLU A 43 16.90 -13.80 14.15
C GLU A 43 15.40 -13.73 13.81
N GLU A 44 15.02 -12.80 12.92
CA GLU A 44 13.63 -12.70 12.46
C GLU A 44 13.15 -13.99 11.76
N THR A 45 14.02 -14.60 10.96
CA THR A 45 13.73 -15.86 10.28
C THR A 45 13.60 -17.02 11.26
N ALA A 46 14.42 -17.05 12.31
CA ALA A 46 14.34 -18.05 13.37
C ALA A 46 13.02 -17.93 14.14
N VAL A 47 12.63 -16.71 14.54
CA VAL A 47 11.33 -16.45 15.19
C VAL A 47 10.18 -16.89 14.30
N ARG A 48 10.21 -16.53 13.01
CA ARG A 48 9.17 -16.96 12.04
C ARG A 48 9.05 -18.47 11.97
N ARG A 49 10.18 -19.20 11.91
CA ARG A 49 10.18 -20.68 11.87
C ARG A 49 9.61 -21.29 13.16
N LYS A 50 9.84 -20.68 14.32
CA LYS A 50 9.23 -21.11 15.58
C LYS A 50 7.71 -20.90 15.58
N LEU A 51 7.25 -19.74 15.12
CA LEU A 51 5.82 -19.48 14.91
C LEU A 51 5.21 -20.53 13.96
N ASP A 52 5.88 -20.82 12.82
CA ASP A 52 5.43 -21.80 11.83
C ASP A 52 5.27 -23.21 12.39
N ARG A 53 6.12 -23.61 13.34
CA ARG A 53 6.07 -24.94 13.96
C ARG A 53 4.90 -25.13 14.93
N VAL A 54 4.32 -24.05 15.44
CA VAL A 54 3.26 -24.11 16.45
C VAL A 54 1.93 -23.64 15.89
N ILE A 55 1.88 -22.43 15.31
CA ILE A 55 0.63 -21.80 14.89
C ILE A 55 0.03 -22.52 13.68
N VAL A 56 0.82 -22.80 12.65
CA VAL A 56 0.31 -23.39 11.40
C VAL A 56 -0.23 -24.81 11.62
N PRO A 57 0.48 -25.74 12.29
CA PRO A 57 -0.08 -27.06 12.60
C PRO A 57 -1.33 -26.98 13.47
N LEU A 58 -1.35 -26.11 14.47
CA LEU A 58 -2.51 -25.93 15.36
C LEU A 58 -3.75 -25.48 14.58
N THR A 59 -3.64 -24.43 13.77
CA THR A 59 -4.77 -23.93 12.97
C THR A 59 -5.21 -24.94 11.92
N THR A 60 -4.26 -25.65 11.30
CA THR A 60 -4.54 -26.70 10.30
C THR A 60 -5.28 -27.86 10.95
N PHE A 61 -4.88 -28.27 12.15
CA PHE A 61 -5.50 -29.37 12.88
C PHE A 61 -6.91 -29.04 13.37
N LEU A 62 -7.12 -27.85 13.95
CA LEU A 62 -8.47 -27.42 14.36
C LEU A 62 -9.45 -27.38 13.19
N TYR A 63 -8.99 -26.95 12.01
CA TYR A 63 -9.82 -26.92 10.82
C TYR A 63 -10.02 -28.27 10.17
N LEU A 64 -9.01 -29.15 10.20
CA LEU A 64 -9.17 -30.55 9.80
C LEU A 64 -10.35 -31.18 10.54
N LEU A 65 -10.42 -31.02 11.87
CA LEU A 65 -11.49 -31.59 12.69
C LEU A 65 -12.88 -31.07 12.31
N CYS A 66 -13.00 -29.77 12.03
CA CYS A 66 -14.26 -29.20 11.61
C CYS A 66 -14.64 -29.61 10.17
N PHE A 67 -13.66 -29.85 9.30
CA PHE A 67 -13.94 -30.23 7.91
C PHE A 67 -14.24 -31.72 7.74
N LEU A 68 -13.83 -32.57 8.68
CA LEU A 68 -13.90 -34.03 8.60
C LEU A 68 -15.34 -34.55 8.43
N ASP A 69 -16.29 -33.91 9.10
CA ASP A 69 -17.73 -34.20 9.00
C ASP A 69 -18.26 -34.16 7.55
N ARG A 70 -17.75 -33.23 6.72
CA ARG A 70 -18.18 -33.10 5.31
C ARG A 70 -17.84 -34.33 4.49
N ALA A 71 -16.71 -34.98 4.77
CA ALA A 71 -16.37 -36.27 4.15
C ALA A 71 -17.17 -37.41 4.80
N ASN A 72 -17.39 -37.34 6.11
CA ASN A 72 -18.02 -38.40 6.88
C ASN A 72 -19.50 -38.57 6.62
N VAL A 73 -20.26 -37.51 6.34
CA VAL A 73 -21.67 -37.63 5.91
C VAL A 73 -21.80 -38.41 4.58
N GLY A 74 -20.83 -38.25 3.67
CA GLY A 74 -20.74 -39.03 2.43
C GLY A 74 -20.43 -40.51 2.68
N ASN A 75 -19.48 -40.79 3.57
CA ASN A 75 -19.14 -42.15 4.00
C ASN A 75 -20.29 -42.84 4.75
N ALA A 76 -20.98 -42.12 5.62
CA ALA A 76 -22.10 -42.59 6.40
C ALA A 76 -23.28 -43.01 5.53
N ARG A 77 -23.52 -42.29 4.42
CA ARG A 77 -24.58 -42.61 3.46
C ARG A 77 -24.49 -44.05 2.94
N ILE A 78 -23.28 -44.49 2.55
CA ILE A 78 -23.03 -45.85 2.05
C ILE A 78 -22.87 -46.90 3.16
N GLN A 79 -22.86 -46.49 4.43
CA GLN A 79 -22.80 -47.36 5.61
C GLN A 79 -24.14 -47.50 6.34
N GLY A 80 -25.26 -47.20 5.69
CA GLY A 80 -26.60 -47.48 6.23
C GLY A 80 -27.40 -46.26 6.69
N MET A 81 -26.78 -45.07 6.81
CA MET A 81 -27.49 -43.84 7.22
C MET A 81 -28.72 -43.56 6.34
N GLY A 82 -28.63 -43.80 5.03
CA GLY A 82 -29.74 -43.58 4.11
C GLY A 82 -30.96 -44.47 4.40
N LYS A 83 -30.72 -45.71 4.86
CA LYS A 83 -31.77 -46.66 5.23
C LYS A 83 -32.36 -46.31 6.60
N ASP A 84 -31.51 -46.12 7.59
CA ASP A 84 -31.91 -45.86 8.98
C ASP A 84 -32.77 -44.60 9.13
N LEU A 85 -32.42 -43.54 8.40
CA LEU A 85 -33.09 -42.24 8.49
C LEU A 85 -34.11 -41.99 7.38
N LYS A 86 -34.40 -43.00 6.55
CA LYS A 86 -35.35 -42.95 5.43
C LYS A 86 -35.07 -41.75 4.49
N LEU A 87 -33.82 -41.60 4.07
CA LEU A 87 -33.36 -40.53 3.18
C LEU A 87 -33.68 -40.84 1.70
N VAL A 88 -34.97 -40.93 1.39
CA VAL A 88 -35.48 -41.24 0.04
C VAL A 88 -35.55 -39.97 -0.82
N GLY A 89 -35.31 -40.11 -2.12
CA GLY A 89 -35.38 -39.01 -3.10
C GLY A 89 -34.33 -37.93 -2.81
N PHE A 90 -34.78 -36.68 -2.72
CA PHE A 90 -33.91 -35.51 -2.52
C PHE A 90 -33.61 -35.18 -1.04
N ARG A 91 -34.02 -36.04 -0.09
CA ARG A 91 -33.83 -35.78 1.35
C ARG A 91 -32.35 -35.64 1.73
N PHE A 92 -31.45 -36.46 1.17
CA PHE A 92 -30.02 -36.34 1.42
C PHE A 92 -29.45 -35.01 0.90
N ASN A 93 -29.93 -34.54 -0.25
CA ASN A 93 -29.54 -33.25 -0.82
C ASN A 93 -29.97 -32.11 0.13
N TRP A 94 -31.21 -32.11 0.64
CA TRP A 94 -31.66 -31.11 1.62
C TRP A 94 -30.85 -31.11 2.93
N VAL A 95 -30.54 -32.29 3.46
CA VAL A 95 -29.69 -32.49 4.65
C VAL A 95 -28.30 -31.89 4.46
N THR A 96 -27.74 -32.02 3.26
CA THR A 96 -26.43 -31.46 2.96
C THR A 96 -26.50 -29.97 2.61
N SER A 97 -27.57 -29.49 1.97
CA SER A 97 -27.77 -28.08 1.62
C SER A 97 -27.96 -27.17 2.83
N ILE A 98 -28.77 -27.59 3.81
CA ILE A 98 -29.14 -26.72 4.96
C ILE A 98 -27.91 -26.27 5.75
N PHE A 99 -26.89 -27.13 5.84
CA PHE A 99 -25.60 -26.81 6.44
C PHE A 99 -24.96 -25.59 5.76
N TYR A 100 -24.85 -25.58 4.42
CA TYR A 100 -24.25 -24.47 3.68
C TYR A 100 -25.11 -23.20 3.70
N ILE A 101 -26.44 -23.35 3.71
CA ILE A 101 -27.36 -22.21 3.82
C ILE A 101 -27.12 -21.48 5.15
N VAL A 102 -27.12 -22.21 6.27
CA VAL A 102 -26.89 -21.60 7.60
C VAL A 102 -25.47 -21.08 7.73
N TYR A 103 -24.48 -21.84 7.26
CA TYR A 103 -23.08 -21.42 7.22
C TYR A 103 -22.92 -20.02 6.60
N MET A 104 -23.54 -19.80 5.42
CA MET A 104 -23.42 -18.54 4.67
C MET A 104 -23.97 -17.33 5.44
N PHE A 105 -25.07 -17.50 6.19
CA PHE A 105 -25.66 -16.41 6.97
C PHE A 105 -24.92 -16.14 8.30
N VAL A 106 -24.29 -17.16 8.88
CA VAL A 106 -23.59 -17.06 10.18
C VAL A 106 -22.14 -16.60 10.04
N GLU A 107 -21.52 -16.79 8.87
CA GLU A 107 -20.12 -16.44 8.59
C GLU A 107 -19.77 -14.99 9.04
N VAL A 108 -20.57 -14.00 8.62
CA VAL A 108 -20.31 -12.58 8.94
C VAL A 108 -20.55 -12.26 10.42
N PRO A 109 -21.73 -12.56 11.02
CA PRO A 109 -21.96 -12.33 12.45
C PRO A 109 -20.94 -13.01 13.37
N SER A 110 -20.52 -14.23 13.04
CA SER A 110 -19.58 -14.98 13.86
C SER A 110 -18.20 -14.32 13.90
N ASN A 111 -17.71 -13.74 12.81
CA ASN A 111 -16.44 -13.00 12.82
C ASN A 111 -16.49 -11.67 13.57
N ILE A 112 -17.67 -11.06 13.69
CA ILE A 112 -17.84 -9.88 14.55
C ILE A 112 -17.67 -10.30 16.01
N LEU A 113 -18.29 -11.40 16.42
CA LEU A 113 -18.14 -11.96 17.77
C LEU A 113 -16.71 -12.41 18.08
N LEU A 114 -15.99 -12.97 17.09
CA LEU A 114 -14.57 -13.33 17.21
C LEU A 114 -13.72 -12.12 17.64
N LYS A 115 -13.98 -10.94 17.08
CA LYS A 115 -13.24 -9.72 17.43
C LYS A 115 -13.51 -9.26 18.87
N TRP A 116 -14.73 -9.45 19.36
CA TRP A 116 -15.10 -9.05 20.73
C TRP A 116 -14.60 -10.02 21.79
N ILE A 117 -14.73 -11.33 21.56
CA ILE A 117 -14.38 -12.36 22.55
C ILE A 117 -12.90 -12.74 22.47
N GLY A 118 -12.27 -12.55 21.32
CA GLY A 118 -10.89 -12.89 21.04
C GLY A 118 -10.72 -14.32 20.49
N PRO A 119 -9.77 -14.54 19.55
CA PRO A 119 -9.59 -15.84 18.89
C PRO A 119 -9.29 -17.01 19.83
N LYS A 120 -8.56 -16.75 20.93
CA LYS A 120 -8.13 -17.78 21.90
C LYS A 120 -9.29 -18.52 22.55
N TYR A 121 -10.44 -17.88 22.73
CA TYR A 121 -11.61 -18.49 23.39
C TYR A 121 -12.74 -18.76 22.42
N TYR A 122 -12.98 -17.86 21.46
CA TYR A 122 -14.08 -18.01 20.53
C TYR A 122 -13.87 -19.15 19.52
N LEU A 123 -12.67 -19.31 18.95
CA LEU A 123 -12.42 -20.41 18.00
C LEU A 123 -12.55 -21.79 18.67
N PRO A 124 -11.95 -22.03 19.85
CA PRO A 124 -12.20 -23.27 20.59
C PRO A 124 -13.67 -23.50 20.94
N LEU A 125 -14.42 -22.46 21.32
CA LEU A 125 -15.85 -22.57 21.58
C LEU A 125 -16.63 -23.06 20.35
N LEU A 126 -16.30 -22.53 19.17
CA LEU A 126 -16.90 -23.00 17.91
C LEU A 126 -16.53 -24.46 17.62
N VAL A 127 -15.28 -24.86 17.83
CA VAL A 127 -14.83 -26.26 17.65
C VAL A 127 -15.53 -27.20 18.63
N VAL A 128 -15.69 -26.81 19.90
CA VAL A 128 -16.42 -27.59 20.91
C VAL A 128 -17.90 -27.71 20.53
N GLY A 129 -18.54 -26.61 20.15
CA GLY A 129 -19.94 -26.62 19.70
C GLY A 129 -20.14 -27.50 18.48
N PHE A 130 -19.22 -27.42 17.51
CA PHE A 130 -19.19 -28.28 16.34
C PHE A 130 -19.06 -29.76 16.72
N GLY A 131 -18.06 -30.10 17.53
CA GLY A 131 -17.83 -31.48 17.98
C GLY A 131 -19.01 -32.04 18.77
N PHE A 132 -19.66 -31.22 19.61
CA PHE A 132 -20.83 -31.62 20.38
C PHE A 132 -22.03 -31.93 19.48
N VAL A 133 -22.31 -31.07 18.49
CA VAL A 133 -23.41 -31.33 17.54
C VAL A 133 -23.10 -32.54 16.65
N SER A 134 -21.84 -32.74 16.25
CA SER A 134 -21.41 -33.94 15.54
C SER A 134 -21.65 -35.19 16.40
N LEU A 135 -21.26 -35.17 17.67
CA LEU A 135 -21.57 -36.25 18.62
C LEU A 135 -23.08 -36.51 18.73
N CYS A 136 -23.90 -35.46 18.83
CA CYS A 136 -25.37 -35.59 18.85
C CYS A 136 -25.93 -36.22 17.55
N THR A 137 -25.25 -36.04 16.41
CA THR A 137 -25.67 -36.63 15.13
C THR A 137 -25.65 -38.16 15.16
N ALA A 138 -24.76 -38.77 15.95
CA ALA A 138 -24.76 -40.21 16.19
C ALA A 138 -26.07 -40.71 16.80
N PHE A 139 -26.84 -39.84 17.46
CA PHE A 139 -28.09 -40.16 18.15
C PHE A 139 -29.36 -39.81 17.36
N VAL A 140 -29.23 -39.26 16.16
CA VAL A 140 -30.39 -38.86 15.35
C VAL A 140 -31.12 -40.08 14.79
N GLN A 141 -32.46 -40.10 14.87
CA GLN A 141 -33.29 -41.20 14.37
C GLN A 141 -34.25 -40.79 13.23
N SER A 142 -34.31 -39.50 12.89
CA SER A 142 -35.24 -38.97 11.88
C SER A 142 -34.56 -38.02 10.90
N PHE A 143 -35.18 -37.85 9.73
CA PHE A 143 -34.76 -36.85 8.74
C PHE A 143 -34.76 -35.43 9.31
N GLN A 144 -35.79 -35.06 10.07
CA GLN A 144 -35.92 -33.73 10.69
C GLN A 144 -34.81 -33.49 11.73
N GLY A 145 -34.51 -34.51 12.55
CA GLY A 145 -33.42 -34.42 13.51
C GLY A 145 -32.06 -34.25 12.82
N LEU A 146 -31.85 -34.91 11.69
CA LEU A 146 -30.62 -34.76 10.92
C LEU A 146 -30.54 -33.37 10.29
N LEU A 147 -31.64 -32.86 9.75
CA LEU A 147 -31.73 -31.52 9.19
C LEU A 147 -31.37 -30.45 10.25
N ALA A 148 -31.89 -30.58 11.46
CA ALA A 148 -31.59 -29.69 12.58
C ALA A 148 -30.12 -29.78 13.02
N ALA A 149 -29.57 -30.99 13.15
CA ALA A 149 -28.15 -31.18 13.48
C ALA A 149 -27.23 -30.54 12.42
N ARG A 150 -27.54 -30.72 11.14
CA ARG A 150 -26.79 -30.11 10.03
C ARG A 150 -26.87 -28.59 10.01
N ALA A 151 -28.04 -28.02 10.31
CA ALA A 151 -28.20 -26.58 10.46
C ALA A 151 -27.30 -26.04 11.59
N MET A 152 -27.29 -26.70 12.75
CA MET A 152 -26.48 -26.30 13.90
C MET A 152 -24.96 -26.46 13.65
N LEU A 153 -24.54 -27.50 12.92
CA LEU A 153 -23.15 -27.61 12.45
C LEU A 153 -22.75 -26.41 11.58
N GLY A 154 -23.67 -25.94 10.72
CA GLY A 154 -23.47 -24.73 9.92
C GLY A 154 -23.24 -23.47 10.76
N VAL A 155 -23.93 -23.34 11.90
CA VAL A 155 -23.74 -22.23 12.85
C VAL A 155 -22.30 -22.23 13.41
N PHE A 156 -21.82 -23.38 13.87
CA PHE A 156 -20.51 -23.46 14.51
C PHE A 156 -19.37 -23.41 13.51
N GLU A 157 -19.48 -24.08 12.36
CA GLU A 157 -18.39 -24.13 11.38
C GLU A 157 -18.23 -22.82 10.58
N GLY A 158 -19.32 -22.06 10.39
CA GLY A 158 -19.33 -20.80 9.64
C GLY A 158 -18.31 -19.76 10.13
N GLY A 159 -18.01 -19.75 11.43
CA GLY A 159 -17.04 -18.84 12.03
C GLY A 159 -15.59 -19.34 12.04
N VAL A 160 -15.37 -20.65 11.90
CA VAL A 160 -14.05 -21.27 12.15
C VAL A 160 -13.06 -20.91 11.05
N MET A 161 -13.45 -21.02 9.77
CA MET A 161 -12.54 -20.77 8.65
C MET A 161 -12.03 -19.32 8.59
N PRO A 162 -12.92 -18.32 8.49
CA PRO A 162 -12.48 -16.92 8.49
C PRO A 162 -11.84 -16.50 9.82
N GLY A 163 -12.26 -17.07 10.94
CA GLY A 163 -11.67 -16.75 12.23
C GLY A 163 -10.25 -17.30 12.42
N LEU A 164 -9.94 -18.50 11.90
CA LEU A 164 -8.58 -19.03 11.86
C LEU A 164 -7.69 -18.23 10.91
N ALA A 165 -8.23 -17.78 9.77
CA ALA A 165 -7.51 -16.87 8.88
C ALA A 165 -7.15 -15.55 9.60
N PHE A 166 -8.08 -14.96 10.35
CA PHE A 166 -7.83 -13.79 11.19
C PHE A 166 -6.78 -14.07 12.27
N PHE A 167 -6.88 -15.19 12.98
CA PHE A 167 -5.91 -15.56 14.02
C PHE A 167 -4.47 -15.60 13.50
N ILE A 168 -4.23 -16.16 12.32
CA ILE A 168 -2.89 -16.19 11.71
C ILE A 168 -2.39 -14.76 11.41
N THR A 169 -3.28 -13.81 11.08
CA THR A 169 -2.88 -12.41 10.87
C THR A 169 -2.29 -11.74 12.10
N CYS A 170 -2.59 -12.22 13.31
CA CYS A 170 -2.03 -11.69 14.55
C CYS A 170 -0.54 -12.03 14.75
N PHE A 171 0.03 -12.98 14.01
CA PHE A 171 1.40 -13.48 14.24
C PHE A 171 2.35 -13.31 13.05
N TYR A 172 1.82 -13.07 11.85
CA TYR A 172 2.61 -13.09 10.61
C TYR A 172 2.49 -11.81 9.81
N LYS A 173 3.59 -11.45 9.13
CA LYS A 173 3.63 -10.28 8.25
C LYS A 173 2.78 -10.52 7.00
N ARG A 174 2.36 -9.42 6.38
CA ARG A 174 1.48 -9.42 5.18
C ARG A 174 2.00 -10.30 4.03
N ASN A 175 3.31 -10.30 3.78
CA ASN A 175 3.96 -11.10 2.73
C ASN A 175 4.19 -12.57 3.12
N GLU A 176 3.94 -12.94 4.39
CA GLU A 176 4.11 -14.30 4.91
C GLU A 176 2.78 -15.06 4.99
N LEU A 177 1.64 -14.37 5.07
CA LEU A 177 0.34 -14.98 5.34
C LEU A 177 -0.13 -15.99 4.31
N LEU A 178 0.10 -15.73 3.02
CA LEU A 178 -0.54 -16.46 1.92
C LEU A 178 -0.14 -17.94 1.88
N PHE A 179 1.15 -18.23 1.97
CA PHE A 179 1.66 -19.60 2.00
C PHE A 179 1.07 -20.40 3.18
N ARG A 180 0.92 -19.76 4.35
CA ARG A 180 0.44 -20.39 5.59
C ARG A 180 -1.06 -20.66 5.52
N ILE A 181 -1.83 -19.72 4.98
CA ILE A 181 -3.24 -19.93 4.66
C ILE A 181 -3.38 -21.07 3.65
N GLY A 182 -2.48 -21.18 2.66
CA GLY A 182 -2.45 -22.31 1.72
C GLY A 182 -2.28 -23.67 2.40
N ILE A 183 -1.34 -23.80 3.35
CA ILE A 183 -1.15 -25.03 4.15
C ILE A 183 -2.42 -25.36 4.94
N TYR A 184 -2.94 -24.36 5.65
CA TYR A 184 -4.14 -24.51 6.47
C TYR A 184 -5.38 -24.94 5.65
N VAL A 185 -5.63 -24.34 4.48
CA VAL A 185 -6.77 -24.69 3.63
C VAL A 185 -6.61 -26.10 3.03
N SER A 186 -5.38 -26.60 2.86
CA SER A 186 -5.14 -27.98 2.42
C SER A 186 -5.62 -29.04 3.43
N ALA A 187 -5.97 -28.65 4.65
CA ALA A 187 -6.65 -29.54 5.59
C ALA A 187 -7.96 -30.11 5.00
N ALA A 188 -8.62 -29.41 4.07
CA ALA A 188 -9.84 -29.89 3.42
C ALA A 188 -9.62 -31.19 2.60
N SER A 189 -8.52 -31.30 1.85
CA SER A 189 -8.18 -32.54 1.15
C SER A 189 -7.71 -33.62 2.13
N MET A 190 -6.95 -33.23 3.15
CA MET A 190 -6.52 -34.16 4.20
C MET A 190 -7.71 -34.77 4.96
N ALA A 191 -8.74 -33.98 5.24
CA ALA A 191 -9.98 -34.45 5.86
C ALA A 191 -10.70 -35.52 5.02
N GLY A 192 -10.70 -35.38 3.69
CA GLY A 192 -11.23 -36.39 2.79
C GLY A 192 -10.48 -37.74 2.89
N ALA A 193 -9.14 -37.69 2.95
CA ALA A 193 -8.31 -38.87 3.13
C ALA A 193 -8.53 -39.55 4.49
N PHE A 194 -8.52 -38.78 5.58
CA PHE A 194 -8.74 -39.30 6.93
C PHE A 194 -10.17 -39.82 7.12
N GLY A 195 -11.18 -39.16 6.56
CA GLY A 195 -12.58 -39.58 6.68
C GLY A 195 -12.84 -40.97 6.10
N GLY A 196 -12.28 -41.29 4.93
CA GLY A 196 -12.41 -42.63 4.34
C GLY A 196 -11.75 -43.74 5.18
N LEU A 197 -10.55 -43.48 5.71
CA LEU A 197 -9.84 -44.40 6.61
C LEU A 197 -10.60 -44.62 7.92
N LEU A 198 -11.01 -43.51 8.57
CA LEU A 198 -11.70 -43.52 9.84
C LEU A 198 -13.05 -44.25 9.73
N ALA A 199 -13.83 -43.95 8.69
CA ALA A 199 -15.10 -44.62 8.43
C ALA A 199 -14.94 -46.14 8.26
N THR A 200 -13.86 -46.58 7.59
CA THR A 200 -13.56 -48.00 7.39
C THR A 200 -13.24 -48.71 8.71
N ILE A 201 -12.46 -48.06 9.58
CA ILE A 201 -12.05 -48.61 10.87
C ILE A 201 -13.26 -48.67 11.82
N LEU A 202 -14.00 -47.57 11.96
CA LEU A 202 -15.11 -47.45 12.91
C LEU A 202 -16.33 -48.28 12.53
N ALA A 203 -16.50 -48.61 11.24
CA ALA A 203 -17.55 -49.53 10.80
C ALA A 203 -17.33 -50.99 11.23
N ARG A 204 -16.11 -51.37 11.64
CA ARG A 204 -15.80 -52.72 12.14
C ARG A 204 -16.17 -52.91 13.61
N ILE A 205 -16.48 -51.83 14.33
CA ILE A 205 -16.87 -51.90 15.74
C ILE A 205 -18.25 -52.58 15.84
N PRO A 206 -18.40 -53.66 16.63
CA PRO A 206 -19.69 -54.32 16.84
C PRO A 206 -20.75 -53.35 17.41
N PRO A 207 -22.05 -53.57 17.17
CA PRO A 207 -23.11 -52.76 17.77
C PRO A 207 -22.99 -52.70 19.30
N TRP A 208 -23.10 -51.50 19.87
CA TRP A 208 -22.94 -51.26 21.32
C TRP A 208 -23.86 -50.13 21.78
N GLY A 209 -24.15 -50.06 23.09
CA GLY A 209 -25.06 -49.06 23.68
C GLY A 209 -26.17 -49.68 24.52
N ILE A 210 -27.13 -48.85 24.91
CA ILE A 210 -28.32 -49.26 25.68
C ILE A 210 -29.43 -49.73 24.75
N SER A 211 -30.35 -50.58 25.23
CA SER A 211 -31.41 -51.18 24.41
C SER A 211 -32.34 -50.16 23.72
N SER A 212 -32.48 -48.96 24.30
CA SER A 212 -33.23 -47.85 23.70
C SER A 212 -32.47 -47.12 22.59
N MET A 213 -31.14 -47.29 22.50
CA MET A 213 -30.30 -46.64 21.49
C MET A 213 -29.00 -47.40 21.20
N ILE A 214 -29.00 -48.16 20.11
CA ILE A 214 -27.85 -48.97 19.65
C ILE A 214 -27.01 -48.18 18.64
N LEU A 215 -25.76 -47.88 19.00
CA LEU A 215 -24.77 -47.29 18.13
C LEU A 215 -24.10 -48.38 17.28
N HIS A 216 -24.14 -48.21 15.96
CA HIS A 216 -23.58 -49.15 15.00
C HIS A 216 -23.18 -48.44 13.71
N THR A 217 -22.23 -49.01 12.97
CA THR A 217 -21.83 -48.59 11.62
C THR A 217 -21.50 -47.08 11.53
N TRP A 218 -22.30 -46.30 10.80
CA TRP A 218 -22.10 -44.88 10.57
C TRP A 218 -22.21 -44.02 11.83
N ARG A 219 -22.99 -44.46 12.83
CA ARG A 219 -23.18 -43.71 14.09
C ARG A 219 -21.87 -43.63 14.89
N ASN A 220 -21.01 -44.65 14.78
CA ASN A 220 -19.71 -44.67 15.42
C ASN A 220 -18.81 -43.54 14.92
N ILE A 221 -18.91 -43.18 13.63
CA ILE A 221 -18.11 -42.11 13.02
C ILE A 221 -18.32 -40.80 13.78
N PHE A 222 -19.57 -40.35 13.81
CA PHE A 222 -19.95 -39.09 14.45
C PHE A 222 -19.75 -39.10 15.98
N PHE A 223 -19.95 -40.25 16.64
CA PHE A 223 -19.73 -40.35 18.08
C PHE A 223 -18.26 -40.13 18.45
N PHE A 224 -17.35 -40.90 17.87
CA PHE A 224 -15.92 -40.84 18.22
C PHE A 224 -15.26 -39.56 17.70
N GLU A 225 -15.59 -39.15 16.48
CA GLU A 225 -15.10 -37.89 15.91
C GLU A 225 -15.57 -36.69 16.71
N GLY A 226 -16.88 -36.63 17.02
CA GLY A 226 -17.46 -35.54 17.79
C GLY A 226 -16.86 -35.46 19.19
N LEU A 227 -16.72 -36.60 19.88
CA LEU A 227 -16.08 -36.66 21.20
C LEU A 227 -14.63 -36.19 21.15
N PHE A 228 -13.85 -36.68 20.19
CA PHE A 228 -12.46 -36.28 20.02
C PHE A 228 -12.34 -34.77 19.72
N THR A 229 -13.23 -34.25 18.88
CA THR A 229 -13.28 -32.82 18.53
C THR A 229 -13.63 -31.95 19.74
N VAL A 230 -14.54 -32.40 20.61
CA VAL A 230 -14.84 -31.72 21.88
C VAL A 230 -13.62 -31.70 22.80
N ILE A 231 -12.92 -32.83 22.96
CA ILE A 231 -11.72 -32.92 23.82
C ILE A 231 -10.63 -31.98 23.31
N VAL A 232 -10.34 -32.01 22.00
CA VAL A 232 -9.34 -31.11 21.38
C VAL A 232 -9.79 -29.65 21.50
N GLY A 233 -11.07 -29.35 21.26
CA GLY A 233 -11.63 -28.02 21.40
C GLY A 233 -11.49 -27.47 22.82
N LEU A 234 -11.76 -28.27 23.85
CA LEU A 234 -11.56 -27.88 25.25
C LEU A 234 -10.07 -27.69 25.60
N GLY A 235 -9.17 -28.43 24.95
CA GLY A 235 -7.72 -28.30 25.12
C GLY A 235 -7.09 -27.14 24.36
N ALA A 236 -7.70 -26.66 23.28
CA ALA A 236 -7.14 -25.64 22.40
C ALA A 236 -6.83 -24.28 23.08
N PRO A 237 -7.62 -23.76 24.03
CA PRO A 237 -7.29 -22.51 24.73
C PRO A 237 -5.99 -22.55 25.52
N PHE A 238 -5.51 -23.73 25.93
CA PHE A 238 -4.24 -23.88 26.63
C PHE A 238 -3.04 -23.77 25.67
N LEU A 239 -3.23 -24.12 24.40
CA LEU A 239 -2.19 -24.09 23.38
C LEU A 239 -2.19 -22.77 22.58
N MET A 240 -3.35 -22.15 22.38
CA MET A 240 -3.50 -20.92 21.59
C MET A 240 -3.00 -19.68 22.34
N PRO A 241 -1.95 -19.00 21.84
CA PRO A 241 -1.56 -17.67 22.36
C PRO A 241 -2.58 -16.60 21.97
N ARG A 242 -2.65 -15.49 22.73
CA ARG A 242 -3.52 -14.35 22.40
C ARG A 242 -2.89 -13.41 21.39
N SER A 243 -1.61 -13.12 21.58
CA SER A 243 -0.81 -12.19 20.79
C SER A 243 0.65 -12.67 20.73
N PRO A 244 1.50 -12.08 19.88
CA PRO A 244 2.93 -12.40 19.84
C PRO A 244 3.66 -12.22 21.18
N GLN A 245 3.16 -11.35 22.05
CA GLN A 245 3.71 -11.12 23.40
C GLN A 245 3.40 -12.29 24.36
N ASP A 246 2.28 -12.99 24.13
CA ASP A 246 1.78 -14.10 24.96
C ASP A 246 2.23 -15.49 24.45
N CYS A 247 3.15 -15.54 23.49
CA CYS A 247 3.67 -16.79 22.96
C CYS A 247 4.53 -17.55 23.98
N TRP A 248 3.93 -18.57 24.62
CA TRP A 248 4.58 -19.39 25.64
C TRP A 248 5.84 -20.13 25.16
N PHE A 249 5.97 -20.40 23.85
CA PHE A 249 7.10 -21.09 23.24
C PHE A 249 8.22 -20.16 22.73
N LEU A 250 8.04 -18.84 22.82
CA LEU A 250 9.07 -17.84 22.48
C LEU A 250 9.72 -17.31 23.76
N ASN A 251 11.03 -17.08 23.71
CA ASN A 251 11.73 -16.37 24.78
C ASN A 251 11.46 -14.86 24.72
N GLU A 252 11.89 -14.10 25.73
CA GLU A 252 11.59 -12.67 25.85
C GLU A 252 12.11 -11.84 24.66
N ARG A 253 13.35 -12.08 24.21
CA ARG A 253 13.91 -11.43 23.01
C ARG A 253 13.10 -11.75 21.75
N GLU A 254 12.73 -13.01 21.58
CA GLU A 254 11.94 -13.48 20.43
C GLU A 254 10.52 -12.90 20.45
N ARG A 255 9.90 -12.72 21.62
CA ARG A 255 8.59 -12.04 21.77
C ARG A 255 8.67 -10.58 21.39
N MET A 256 9.75 -9.88 21.79
CA MET A 256 10.00 -8.50 21.37
C MET A 256 10.17 -8.40 19.85
N ILE A 257 10.99 -9.28 19.24
CA ILE A 257 11.13 -9.35 17.78
C ILE A 257 9.77 -9.67 17.13
N ALA A 258 9.01 -10.64 17.63
CA ALA A 258 7.70 -11.04 17.09
C ALA A 258 6.67 -9.89 17.13
N THR A 259 6.72 -9.05 18.15
CA THR A 259 5.83 -7.91 18.34
C THR A 259 6.27 -6.73 17.50
N GLN A 260 7.52 -6.29 17.68
CA GLN A 260 8.04 -5.09 17.02
C GLN A 260 8.14 -5.25 15.51
N ARG A 261 8.37 -6.48 15.00
CA ARG A 261 8.38 -6.72 13.55
C ARG A 261 7.02 -6.50 12.88
N LEU A 262 5.93 -6.61 13.64
CA LEU A 262 4.57 -6.31 13.15
C LEU A 262 4.32 -4.79 13.21
N VAL A 263 4.81 -4.11 14.26
CA VAL A 263 4.69 -2.65 14.44
C VAL A 263 5.54 -1.85 13.43
N LEU A 264 6.84 -2.16 13.28
CA LEU A 264 7.80 -1.40 12.45
C LEU A 264 7.55 -1.45 10.93
N LYS A 265 6.74 -2.41 10.44
CA LYS A 265 6.33 -2.49 9.03
C LYS A 265 4.82 -2.48 8.82
N GLY A 266 4.05 -2.19 9.87
CA GLY A 266 2.65 -1.79 9.80
C GLY A 266 2.50 -0.39 9.21
N GLY A 267 3.01 -0.14 8.00
CA GLY A 267 3.02 1.16 7.30
C GLY A 267 1.64 1.69 6.88
N GLY A 268 0.58 1.25 7.54
CA GLY A 268 -0.77 1.82 7.51
C GLY A 268 -1.43 1.41 8.82
N ALA A 269 -2.18 2.33 9.45
CA ALA A 269 -2.86 2.05 10.71
C ALA A 269 -3.60 0.72 10.60
N GLU A 270 -3.20 -0.29 11.39
CA GLU A 270 -3.92 -1.57 11.45
C GLU A 270 -5.34 -1.40 12.02
N ASP A 271 -5.60 -0.24 12.62
CA ASP A 271 -6.91 0.26 13.05
C ASP A 271 -7.67 1.06 11.98
N GLU A 272 -7.37 0.87 10.69
CA GLU A 272 -8.22 1.41 9.61
C GLU A 272 -9.60 0.76 9.71
N LYS A 273 -10.55 1.47 10.34
CA LYS A 273 -11.92 1.00 10.51
C LYS A 273 -12.54 0.74 9.13
N VAL A 274 -13.23 -0.39 9.00
CA VAL A 274 -13.93 -0.75 7.77
C VAL A 274 -15.14 0.16 7.58
N GLU A 275 -14.95 1.22 6.80
CA GLU A 275 -16.03 2.10 6.36
C GLU A 275 -16.76 1.59 5.11
N VAL A 276 -17.97 2.10 4.88
CA VAL A 276 -18.83 1.75 3.73
C VAL A 276 -18.11 1.97 2.40
N HIS A 277 -17.25 2.98 2.31
CA HIS A 277 -16.50 3.26 1.08
C HIS A 277 -15.48 2.15 0.76
N HIS A 278 -14.90 1.50 1.77
CA HIS A 278 -14.03 0.32 1.59
C HIS A 278 -14.82 -0.87 1.06
N VAL A 279 -16.04 -1.07 1.57
CA VAL A 279 -16.96 -2.10 1.09
C VAL A 279 -17.33 -1.86 -0.37
N LYS A 280 -17.71 -0.63 -0.72
CA LYS A 280 -18.01 -0.25 -2.11
C LYS A 280 -16.81 -0.49 -3.04
N ARG A 281 -15.59 -0.16 -2.61
CA ARG A 281 -14.36 -0.40 -3.40
C ARG A 281 -14.05 -1.89 -3.57
N ALA A 282 -14.25 -2.69 -2.53
CA ALA A 282 -14.05 -4.14 -2.62
C ALA A 282 -15.08 -4.80 -3.53
N VAL A 283 -16.36 -4.44 -3.41
CA VAL A 283 -17.44 -5.00 -4.24
C VAL A 283 -17.30 -4.57 -5.70
N MET A 284 -16.99 -3.29 -5.97
CA MET A 284 -16.84 -2.78 -7.35
C MET A 284 -15.52 -3.19 -8.04
N ASN A 285 -14.66 -3.96 -7.38
CA ASN A 285 -13.41 -4.43 -7.97
C ASN A 285 -13.67 -5.62 -8.92
N ILE A 286 -13.48 -5.42 -10.22
CA ILE A 286 -13.66 -6.45 -11.25
C ILE A 286 -12.85 -7.73 -10.95
N THR A 287 -11.64 -7.59 -10.43
CA THR A 287 -10.80 -8.76 -10.08
C THR A 287 -11.42 -9.61 -8.97
N ASN A 288 -12.17 -9.00 -8.05
CA ASN A 288 -12.87 -9.73 -6.99
C ASN A 288 -14.03 -10.55 -7.56
N TYR A 289 -14.71 -10.11 -8.62
CA TYR A 289 -15.72 -10.92 -9.29
C TYR A 289 -15.14 -12.16 -9.95
N PHE A 290 -14.00 -12.02 -10.67
CA PHE A 290 -13.32 -13.19 -11.25
C PHE A 290 -12.90 -14.19 -10.16
N CYS A 291 -12.37 -13.70 -9.04
CA CYS A 291 -11.96 -14.57 -7.94
C CYS A 291 -13.14 -15.19 -7.19
N ALA A 292 -14.21 -14.44 -6.94
CA ALA A 292 -15.42 -14.94 -6.29
C ALA A 292 -16.12 -16.02 -7.12
N LEU A 293 -16.33 -15.76 -8.41
CA LEU A 293 -16.95 -16.73 -9.33
C LEU A 293 -16.03 -17.94 -9.57
N GLY A 294 -14.72 -17.71 -9.72
CA GLY A 294 -13.74 -18.79 -9.83
C GLY A 294 -13.75 -19.69 -8.59
N PHE A 295 -13.79 -19.09 -7.40
CA PHE A 295 -13.90 -19.84 -6.16
C PHE A 295 -15.24 -20.58 -6.06
N PHE A 296 -16.36 -19.95 -6.44
CA PHE A 296 -17.68 -20.58 -6.49
C PHE A 296 -17.67 -21.86 -7.33
N PHE A 297 -17.17 -21.82 -8.57
CA PHE A 297 -17.13 -22.99 -9.45
C PHE A 297 -16.17 -24.08 -8.96
N ILE A 298 -15.00 -23.70 -8.43
CA ILE A 298 -14.09 -24.66 -7.78
C ILE A 298 -14.78 -25.32 -6.59
N ASN A 299 -15.51 -24.54 -5.79
CA ASN A 299 -16.14 -25.04 -4.57
C ASN A 299 -17.30 -26.00 -4.87
N ILE A 300 -18.01 -25.84 -6.00
CA ILE A 300 -18.98 -26.85 -6.48
C ILE A 300 -18.29 -28.22 -6.58
N THR A 301 -17.11 -28.25 -7.20
CA THR A 301 -16.34 -29.49 -7.38
C THR A 301 -15.76 -29.99 -6.07
N VAL A 302 -15.09 -29.15 -5.29
CA VAL A 302 -14.45 -29.57 -4.04
C VAL A 302 -15.49 -30.13 -3.08
N GLN A 303 -16.59 -29.40 -2.82
CA GLN A 303 -17.64 -29.91 -1.93
C GLN A 303 -18.39 -31.10 -2.54
N GLY A 304 -18.66 -31.10 -3.84
CA GLY A 304 -19.38 -32.19 -4.50
C GLY A 304 -18.60 -33.51 -4.44
N ILE A 305 -17.30 -33.44 -4.71
CA ILE A 305 -16.41 -34.59 -4.60
C ILE A 305 -16.26 -35.01 -3.12
N SER A 306 -16.10 -34.08 -2.18
CA SER A 306 -16.05 -34.39 -0.75
C SER A 306 -17.30 -35.12 -0.24
N LEU A 307 -18.50 -34.69 -0.67
CA LEU A 307 -19.76 -35.28 -0.22
C LEU A 307 -20.11 -36.59 -0.92
N PHE A 308 -19.82 -36.71 -2.22
CA PHE A 308 -20.35 -37.79 -3.05
C PHE A 308 -19.29 -38.78 -3.56
N MET A 309 -17.98 -38.53 -3.40
CA MET A 309 -16.95 -39.48 -3.87
C MET A 309 -17.18 -40.91 -3.36
N PRO A 310 -17.47 -41.18 -2.07
CA PRO A 310 -17.72 -42.55 -1.61
C PRO A 310 -18.93 -43.19 -2.31
N THR A 311 -19.98 -42.41 -2.57
CA THR A 311 -21.18 -42.88 -3.29
C THR A 311 -20.84 -43.17 -4.76
N ILE A 312 -20.12 -42.27 -5.43
CA ILE A 312 -19.69 -42.45 -6.82
C ILE A 312 -18.83 -43.71 -6.95
N LEU A 313 -17.89 -43.94 -6.03
CA LEU A 313 -17.03 -45.13 -6.02
C LEU A 313 -17.80 -46.42 -5.72
N ASN A 314 -18.79 -46.37 -4.83
CA ASN A 314 -19.66 -47.51 -4.56
C ASN A 314 -20.52 -47.88 -5.79
N ASP A 315 -21.02 -46.87 -6.51
CA ASP A 315 -21.78 -47.01 -7.76
C ASP A 315 -20.95 -47.50 -8.96
N LEU A 316 -19.61 -47.54 -8.85
CA LEU A 316 -18.73 -48.24 -9.79
C LEU A 316 -18.75 -49.77 -9.60
N GLY A 317 -19.52 -50.29 -8.64
CA GLY A 317 -19.64 -51.72 -8.33
C GLY A 317 -18.70 -52.20 -7.23
N TRP A 318 -18.07 -51.30 -6.48
CA TRP A 318 -17.20 -51.64 -5.36
C TRP A 318 -17.97 -51.68 -4.04
N THR A 319 -17.55 -52.54 -3.10
CA THR A 319 -18.11 -52.59 -1.75
C THR A 319 -17.89 -51.27 -1.01
N ALA A 320 -18.74 -50.94 -0.03
CA ALA A 320 -18.61 -49.70 0.75
C ALA A 320 -17.20 -49.54 1.35
N THR A 321 -16.65 -50.61 1.94
CA THR A 321 -15.28 -50.64 2.47
C THR A 321 -14.22 -50.36 1.42
N LYS A 322 -14.35 -50.95 0.22
CA LYS A 322 -13.40 -50.72 -0.88
C LYS A 322 -13.51 -49.29 -1.40
N ALA A 323 -14.72 -48.76 -1.59
CA ALA A 323 -14.97 -47.38 -2.00
C ALA A 323 -14.37 -46.36 -1.02
N GLN A 324 -14.48 -46.60 0.28
CA GLN A 324 -13.90 -45.74 1.31
C GLN A 324 -12.38 -45.73 1.29
N LEU A 325 -11.74 -46.91 1.21
CA LEU A 325 -10.28 -47.00 1.11
C LEU A 325 -9.74 -46.39 -0.19
N TYR A 326 -10.43 -46.57 -1.31
CA TYR A 326 -10.03 -46.03 -2.60
C TYR A 326 -10.29 -44.51 -2.71
N SER A 327 -11.08 -43.92 -1.82
CA SER A 327 -11.19 -42.46 -1.75
C SER A 327 -9.92 -41.79 -1.22
N VAL A 328 -9.09 -42.51 -0.46
CA VAL A 328 -7.94 -41.96 0.28
C VAL A 328 -6.81 -41.49 -0.65
N PRO A 329 -6.32 -42.29 -1.63
CA PRO A 329 -5.17 -41.89 -2.43
C PRO A 329 -5.39 -40.61 -3.27
N PRO A 330 -6.54 -40.40 -3.95
CA PRO A 330 -6.81 -39.13 -4.65
C PRO A 330 -6.70 -37.91 -3.74
N TYR A 331 -7.22 -37.99 -2.50
CA TYR A 331 -7.15 -36.89 -1.54
C TYR A 331 -5.73 -36.61 -1.04
N VAL A 332 -4.91 -37.64 -0.82
CA VAL A 332 -3.50 -37.47 -0.45
C VAL A 332 -2.73 -36.75 -1.57
N CYS A 333 -2.92 -37.19 -2.81
CA CYS A 333 -2.33 -36.53 -3.98
C CYS A 333 -2.79 -35.08 -4.10
N ALA A 334 -4.07 -34.79 -3.87
CA ALA A 334 -4.62 -33.44 -3.89
C ALA A 334 -4.05 -32.55 -2.78
N CYS A 335 -3.79 -33.07 -1.58
CA CYS A 335 -3.14 -32.35 -0.50
C CYS A 335 -1.71 -31.93 -0.88
N ILE A 336 -0.91 -32.87 -1.37
CA ILE A 336 0.46 -32.60 -1.82
C ILE A 336 0.47 -31.57 -2.96
N ALA A 337 -0.42 -31.73 -3.95
CA ALA A 337 -0.54 -30.81 -5.06
C ALA A 337 -0.98 -29.41 -4.61
N ALA A 338 -1.96 -29.29 -3.72
CA ALA A 338 -2.43 -28.00 -3.21
C ALA A 338 -1.32 -27.24 -2.48
N ILE A 339 -0.53 -27.91 -1.63
CA ILE A 339 0.60 -27.31 -0.92
C ILE A 339 1.71 -26.90 -1.90
N ALA A 340 2.07 -27.79 -2.85
CA ALA A 340 3.10 -27.52 -3.85
C ALA A 340 2.73 -26.33 -4.75
N VAL A 341 1.48 -26.27 -5.21
CA VAL A 341 0.98 -25.14 -6.02
C VAL A 341 0.97 -23.86 -5.22
N ALA A 342 0.51 -23.88 -3.96
CA ALA A 342 0.55 -22.71 -3.10
C ALA A 342 1.98 -22.17 -2.94
N PHE A 343 2.96 -23.06 -2.70
CA PHE A 343 4.38 -22.70 -2.58
C PHE A 343 4.95 -22.08 -3.85
N VAL A 344 4.78 -22.75 -4.99
CA VAL A 344 5.34 -22.30 -6.28
C VAL A 344 4.65 -21.02 -6.76
N SER A 345 3.34 -20.92 -6.56
CA SER A 345 2.54 -19.76 -6.94
C SER A 345 2.95 -18.51 -6.15
N ASP A 346 3.27 -18.64 -4.85
CA ASP A 346 3.78 -17.53 -4.06
C ASP A 346 5.21 -17.16 -4.45
N LYS A 347 6.08 -18.13 -4.75
CA LYS A 347 7.46 -17.85 -5.20
C LYS A 347 7.53 -17.12 -6.54
N THR A 348 6.61 -17.40 -7.45
CA THR A 348 6.62 -16.86 -8.82
C THR A 348 5.72 -15.65 -9.02
N ASN A 349 4.85 -15.32 -8.05
CA ASN A 349 3.85 -14.25 -8.13
C ASN A 349 2.89 -14.35 -9.34
N ARG A 350 2.72 -15.54 -9.93
CA ARG A 350 1.91 -15.78 -11.15
C ARG A 350 0.65 -16.62 -10.89
N ARG A 351 -0.13 -16.26 -9.87
CA ARG A 351 -1.27 -17.05 -9.35
C ARG A 351 -2.29 -17.49 -10.42
N GLY A 352 -2.73 -16.55 -11.26
CA GLY A 352 -3.70 -16.84 -12.32
C GLY A 352 -3.24 -17.93 -13.30
N LEU A 353 -1.94 -18.02 -13.58
CA LEU A 353 -1.38 -19.02 -14.48
C LEU A 353 -1.48 -20.42 -13.88
N TYR A 354 -1.13 -20.59 -12.60
CA TYR A 354 -1.23 -21.89 -11.94
C TYR A 354 -2.69 -22.34 -11.80
N LEU A 355 -3.62 -21.41 -11.56
CA LEU A 355 -5.06 -21.72 -11.56
C LEU A 355 -5.53 -22.22 -12.93
N ALA A 356 -5.11 -21.57 -14.02
CA ALA A 356 -5.45 -21.98 -15.39
C ALA A 356 -4.81 -23.32 -15.78
N ILE A 357 -3.59 -23.62 -15.32
CA ILE A 357 -2.91 -24.89 -15.63
C ILE A 357 -3.55 -26.05 -14.85
N PHE A 358 -3.78 -25.89 -13.55
CA PHE A 358 -4.24 -26.99 -12.70
C PHE A 358 -5.73 -27.32 -12.91
N THR A 359 -6.56 -26.43 -13.44
CA THR A 359 -7.94 -26.81 -13.80
C THR A 359 -8.02 -27.76 -15.01
N LEU A 360 -7.00 -27.81 -15.88
CA LEU A 360 -6.98 -28.70 -17.06
C LEU A 360 -7.09 -30.19 -16.71
N PRO A 361 -6.30 -30.73 -15.75
CA PRO A 361 -6.54 -32.07 -15.19
C PRO A 361 -7.98 -32.30 -14.76
N ALA A 362 -8.62 -31.34 -14.06
CA ALA A 362 -9.99 -31.51 -13.61
C ALA A 362 -11.00 -31.60 -14.75
N ILE A 363 -10.80 -30.81 -15.82
CA ILE A 363 -11.60 -30.89 -17.06
C ILE A 363 -11.44 -32.26 -17.71
N ALA A 364 -10.20 -32.76 -17.84
CA ALA A 364 -9.94 -34.09 -18.37
C ALA A 364 -10.59 -35.18 -17.51
N GLY A 365 -10.47 -35.07 -16.18
CA GLY A 365 -11.04 -36.02 -15.24
C GLY A 365 -12.57 -36.07 -15.29
N PHE A 366 -13.26 -34.93 -15.32
CA PHE A 366 -14.72 -34.91 -15.49
C PHE A 366 -15.17 -35.37 -16.87
N SER A 367 -14.38 -35.14 -17.91
CA SER A 367 -14.64 -35.69 -19.24
C SER A 367 -14.57 -37.22 -19.21
N ILE A 368 -13.55 -37.78 -18.56
CA ILE A 368 -13.45 -39.23 -18.34
C ILE A 368 -14.66 -39.74 -17.56
N MET A 369 -15.05 -39.09 -16.46
CA MET A 369 -16.21 -39.50 -15.67
C MET A 369 -17.52 -39.47 -16.48
N ARG A 370 -17.66 -38.53 -17.42
CA ARG A 370 -18.88 -38.34 -18.21
C ARG A 370 -19.04 -39.37 -19.34
N TRP A 371 -17.95 -39.76 -19.99
CA TRP A 371 -17.99 -40.56 -21.23
C TRP A 371 -17.34 -41.94 -21.12
N ALA A 372 -16.35 -42.13 -20.26
CA ALA A 372 -15.76 -43.46 -20.08
C ALA A 372 -16.77 -44.39 -19.42
N THR A 373 -16.74 -45.66 -19.78
CA THR A 373 -17.60 -46.72 -19.20
C THR A 373 -16.84 -47.65 -18.26
N ASN A 374 -15.51 -47.74 -18.41
CA ASN A 374 -14.66 -48.60 -17.59
C ASN A 374 -14.48 -48.02 -16.16
N PRO A 375 -14.78 -48.80 -15.09
CA PRO A 375 -14.61 -48.37 -13.69
C PRO A 375 -13.20 -47.91 -13.31
N ASP A 376 -12.15 -48.58 -13.79
CA ASP A 376 -10.76 -48.26 -13.44
C ASP A 376 -10.32 -46.95 -14.12
N VAL A 377 -10.80 -46.71 -15.34
CA VAL A 377 -10.57 -45.45 -16.07
C VAL A 377 -11.28 -44.29 -15.38
N ARG A 378 -12.52 -44.50 -14.91
CA ARG A 378 -13.25 -43.52 -14.10
C ARG A 378 -12.54 -43.20 -12.79
N TYR A 379 -11.96 -44.21 -12.14
CA TYR A 379 -11.15 -44.00 -10.94
C TYR A 379 -9.90 -43.14 -11.23
N GLY A 380 -9.21 -43.37 -12.36
CA GLY A 380 -8.16 -42.47 -12.84
C GLY A 380 -8.66 -41.03 -13.08
N GLY A 381 -9.90 -40.87 -13.57
CA GLY A 381 -10.55 -39.57 -13.68
C GLY A 381 -10.69 -38.82 -12.35
N ILE A 382 -10.94 -39.52 -11.24
CA ILE A 382 -11.05 -38.94 -9.89
C ILE A 382 -9.72 -38.37 -9.40
N PHE A 383 -8.58 -39.01 -9.72
CA PHE A 383 -7.26 -38.44 -9.42
C PHE A 383 -7.05 -37.10 -10.14
N LEU A 384 -7.41 -37.03 -11.42
CA LEU A 384 -7.26 -35.82 -12.20
C LEU A 384 -8.17 -34.68 -11.69
N ILE A 385 -9.41 -35.01 -11.29
CA ILE A 385 -10.35 -34.07 -10.67
C ILE A 385 -9.77 -33.50 -9.38
N THR A 386 -9.32 -34.37 -8.48
CA THR A 386 -8.85 -33.96 -7.15
C THR A 386 -7.53 -33.18 -7.22
N LEU A 387 -6.58 -33.60 -8.07
CA LEU A 387 -5.33 -32.87 -8.34
C LEU A 387 -5.59 -31.47 -8.91
N GLY A 388 -6.61 -31.32 -9.76
CA GLY A 388 -6.86 -30.06 -10.45
C GLY A 388 -7.72 -29.06 -9.67
N ALA A 389 -8.71 -29.52 -8.92
CA ALA A 389 -9.69 -28.65 -8.28
C ALA A 389 -9.25 -28.13 -6.90
N PHE A 390 -8.59 -28.95 -6.08
CA PHE A 390 -8.24 -28.60 -4.70
C PHE A 390 -7.23 -27.43 -4.55
N PRO A 391 -6.25 -27.25 -5.46
CA PRO A 391 -5.40 -26.05 -5.44
C PRO A 391 -6.17 -24.74 -5.71
N GLY A 392 -7.35 -24.82 -6.34
CA GLY A 392 -8.11 -23.67 -6.83
C GLY A 392 -8.63 -22.75 -5.72
N GLY A 393 -9.14 -23.31 -4.63
CA GLY A 393 -9.72 -22.55 -3.52
C GLY A 393 -8.74 -21.56 -2.87
N PRO A 394 -7.59 -22.04 -2.34
CA PRO A 394 -6.54 -21.16 -1.83
C PRO A 394 -6.04 -20.16 -2.87
N GLY A 395 -5.91 -20.60 -4.14
CA GLY A 395 -5.35 -19.77 -5.20
C GLY A 395 -6.23 -18.54 -5.54
N PHE A 396 -7.55 -18.70 -5.67
CA PHE A 396 -8.46 -17.58 -5.92
C PHE A 396 -8.56 -16.62 -4.72
N LEU A 397 -8.59 -17.17 -3.51
CA LEU A 397 -8.59 -16.37 -2.29
C LEU A 397 -7.33 -15.49 -2.17
N ALA A 398 -6.17 -16.11 -2.43
CA ALA A 398 -4.90 -15.40 -2.46
C ALA A 398 -4.86 -14.36 -3.59
N TRP A 399 -5.37 -14.69 -4.78
CA TRP A 399 -5.37 -13.77 -5.91
C TRP A 399 -6.20 -12.51 -5.64
N ALA A 400 -7.38 -12.64 -5.03
CA ALA A 400 -8.21 -11.50 -4.62
C ALA A 400 -7.51 -10.60 -3.60
N ALA A 401 -6.95 -11.20 -2.54
CA ALA A 401 -6.28 -10.46 -1.47
C ALA A 401 -5.11 -9.59 -1.98
N ASN A 402 -4.40 -10.07 -3.00
CA ASN A 402 -3.27 -9.34 -3.60
C ASN A 402 -3.68 -8.22 -4.56
N ASN A 403 -4.91 -8.26 -5.10
CA ASN A 403 -5.43 -7.21 -5.98
C ASN A 403 -6.30 -6.18 -5.24
N ALA A 404 -6.37 -6.26 -3.91
CA ALA A 404 -7.07 -5.32 -3.06
C ALA A 404 -6.10 -4.27 -2.46
N ALA A 405 -6.38 -2.99 -2.73
CA ALA A 405 -5.56 -1.86 -2.31
C ALA A 405 -6.01 -1.33 -0.94
N GLY A 406 -5.17 -1.54 0.09
CA GLY A 406 -5.41 -1.09 1.47
C GLY A 406 -5.87 -2.22 2.40
N PRO A 407 -5.55 -2.16 3.71
CA PRO A 407 -5.95 -3.16 4.70
C PRO A 407 -7.45 -3.40 4.80
N ALA A 408 -8.26 -2.34 4.91
CA ALA A 408 -9.73 -2.47 5.04
C ALA A 408 -10.37 -3.06 3.78
N VAL A 409 -9.97 -2.58 2.59
CA VAL A 409 -10.48 -3.11 1.30
C VAL A 409 -10.07 -4.57 1.11
N ARG A 410 -8.87 -4.97 1.53
CA ARG A 410 -8.42 -6.37 1.46
C ARG A 410 -9.23 -7.28 2.36
N SER A 411 -9.45 -6.88 3.62
CA SER A 411 -10.30 -7.63 4.55
C SER A 411 -11.71 -7.85 3.97
N VAL A 412 -12.33 -6.80 3.43
CA VAL A 412 -13.65 -6.93 2.79
C VAL A 412 -13.59 -7.76 1.51
N SER A 413 -12.55 -7.62 0.69
CA SER A 413 -12.40 -8.40 -0.55
C SER A 413 -12.26 -9.90 -0.27
N THR A 414 -11.45 -10.28 0.71
CA THR A 414 -11.28 -11.67 1.14
C THR A 414 -12.59 -12.23 1.69
N ALA A 415 -13.29 -11.49 2.57
CA ALA A 415 -14.59 -11.90 3.08
C ALA A 415 -15.63 -12.07 1.97
N TYR A 416 -15.77 -11.08 1.09
CA TYR A 416 -16.69 -11.11 -0.05
C TYR A 416 -16.47 -12.32 -0.97
N VAL A 417 -15.21 -12.61 -1.32
CA VAL A 417 -14.86 -13.75 -2.17
C VAL A 417 -15.20 -15.07 -1.49
N VAL A 418 -14.96 -15.19 -0.17
CA VAL A 418 -15.32 -16.41 0.58
C VAL A 418 -16.83 -16.58 0.63
N THR A 419 -17.58 -15.55 1.01
CA THR A 419 -19.04 -15.60 1.12
C THR A 419 -19.72 -15.96 -0.21
N LEU A 420 -19.26 -15.41 -1.33
CA LEU A 420 -19.79 -15.82 -2.64
C LEU A 420 -19.30 -17.20 -3.08
N GLY A 421 -18.06 -17.56 -2.75
CA GLY A 421 -17.52 -18.88 -3.04
C GLY A 421 -18.24 -20.00 -2.30
N THR A 422 -18.65 -19.77 -1.05
CA THR A 422 -19.34 -20.75 -0.19
C THR A 422 -20.74 -21.08 -0.69
N ALA A 423 -21.41 -20.18 -1.41
CA ALA A 423 -22.65 -20.47 -2.13
C ALA A 423 -22.51 -21.64 -3.13
N GLY A 424 -21.31 -21.87 -3.65
CA GLY A 424 -21.00 -23.02 -4.51
C GLY A 424 -21.24 -24.37 -3.81
N GLY A 425 -21.08 -24.42 -2.49
CA GLY A 425 -21.39 -25.60 -1.68
C GLY A 425 -22.88 -25.99 -1.73
N ILE A 426 -23.79 -24.99 -1.78
CA ILE A 426 -25.23 -25.26 -1.94
C ILE A 426 -25.46 -25.96 -3.27
N LEU A 427 -24.95 -25.42 -4.37
CA LEU A 427 -25.11 -26.03 -5.69
C LEU A 427 -24.42 -27.40 -5.78
N ALA A 428 -23.27 -27.58 -5.12
CA ALA A 428 -22.57 -28.86 -5.03
C ALA A 428 -23.47 -29.98 -4.53
N THR A 429 -24.28 -29.70 -3.51
CA THR A 429 -25.21 -30.69 -2.92
C THR A 429 -26.28 -31.15 -3.90
N TRP A 430 -26.53 -30.43 -5.00
CA TRP A 430 -27.52 -30.78 -6.03
C TRP A 430 -26.91 -31.33 -7.31
N THR A 431 -25.57 -31.44 -7.41
CA THR A 431 -24.91 -31.99 -8.59
C THR A 431 -25.15 -33.49 -8.74
N TYR A 432 -25.16 -34.24 -7.64
CA TYR A 432 -25.35 -35.69 -7.64
C TYR A 432 -26.70 -36.04 -7.01
N THR A 433 -27.68 -36.35 -7.85
CA THR A 433 -29.05 -36.67 -7.42
C THR A 433 -29.40 -38.13 -7.65
N SER A 434 -30.37 -38.64 -6.88
CA SER A 434 -30.82 -40.04 -7.00
C SER A 434 -31.43 -40.38 -8.36
N ARG A 435 -31.93 -39.37 -9.12
CA ARG A 435 -32.49 -39.56 -10.47
C ARG A 435 -31.41 -39.83 -11.53
N ASP A 436 -30.21 -39.33 -11.29
CA ASP A 436 -29.08 -39.37 -12.22
C ASP A 436 -28.13 -40.54 -11.90
N ALA A 437 -28.33 -41.19 -10.75
CA ALA A 437 -27.59 -42.38 -10.33
C ALA A 437 -27.85 -43.58 -11.26
N PRO A 438 -26.90 -44.53 -11.39
CA PRO A 438 -25.55 -44.57 -10.80
C PRO A 438 -24.47 -43.87 -11.66
N LYS A 439 -24.82 -43.38 -12.86
CA LYS A 439 -23.84 -42.86 -13.83
C LYS A 439 -23.59 -41.36 -13.72
N TYR A 440 -24.49 -40.63 -13.07
CA TYR A 440 -24.44 -39.19 -12.82
C TYR A 440 -24.05 -38.29 -14.01
N PRO A 441 -24.58 -38.52 -15.23
CA PRO A 441 -24.19 -37.74 -16.40
C PRO A 441 -24.43 -36.24 -16.23
N THR A 442 -25.53 -35.85 -15.59
CA THR A 442 -25.87 -34.44 -15.32
C THR A 442 -24.89 -33.83 -14.33
N GLY A 443 -24.61 -34.53 -13.22
CA GLY A 443 -23.67 -34.07 -12.20
C GLY A 443 -22.24 -33.89 -12.71
N HIS A 444 -21.77 -34.85 -13.51
CA HIS A 444 -20.46 -34.76 -14.17
C HIS A 444 -20.42 -33.63 -15.21
N THR A 445 -21.49 -33.42 -15.97
CA THR A 445 -21.57 -32.30 -16.93
C THR A 445 -21.60 -30.94 -16.22
N ILE A 446 -22.36 -30.77 -15.13
CA ILE A 446 -22.36 -29.52 -14.35
C ILE A 446 -20.95 -29.18 -13.87
N ASN A 447 -20.24 -30.17 -13.30
CA ASN A 447 -18.88 -29.96 -12.82
C ASN A 447 -17.87 -29.73 -13.97
N LEU A 448 -18.01 -30.43 -15.10
CA LEU A 448 -17.20 -30.21 -16.29
C LEU A 448 -17.35 -28.77 -16.79
N CYS A 449 -18.59 -28.30 -16.95
CA CYS A 449 -18.89 -26.93 -17.33
C CYS A 449 -18.34 -25.94 -16.28
N GLY A 450 -18.48 -26.24 -14.99
CA GLY A 450 -17.91 -25.45 -13.91
C GLY A 450 -16.39 -25.30 -14.03
N GLN A 451 -15.65 -26.38 -14.30
CA GLN A 451 -14.19 -26.32 -14.48
C GLN A 451 -13.78 -25.57 -15.77
N ILE A 452 -14.56 -25.71 -16.85
CA ILE A 452 -14.35 -24.88 -18.06
C ILE A 452 -14.57 -23.39 -17.73
N CYS A 453 -15.60 -23.05 -16.95
CA CYS A 453 -15.81 -21.69 -16.47
C CYS A 453 -14.65 -21.20 -15.61
N VAL A 454 -14.07 -22.05 -14.74
CA VAL A 454 -12.85 -21.71 -13.98
C VAL A 454 -11.70 -21.36 -14.91
N LEU A 455 -11.44 -22.16 -15.95
CA LEU A 455 -10.40 -21.88 -16.94
C LEU A 455 -10.64 -20.55 -17.65
N ILE A 456 -11.87 -20.31 -18.11
CA ILE A 456 -12.26 -19.07 -18.78
C ILE A 456 -12.06 -17.88 -17.83
N LEU A 457 -12.56 -17.96 -16.59
CA LEU A 457 -12.42 -16.89 -15.59
C LEU A 457 -10.96 -16.63 -15.22
N ALA A 458 -10.14 -17.67 -15.09
CA ALA A 458 -8.71 -17.52 -14.84
C ALA A 458 -8.01 -16.83 -16.03
N CYS A 459 -8.28 -17.27 -17.27
CA CYS A 459 -7.74 -16.65 -18.48
C CYS A 459 -8.22 -15.20 -18.67
N CYS A 460 -9.51 -14.94 -18.48
CA CYS A 460 -10.11 -13.60 -18.54
C CYS A 460 -9.56 -12.70 -17.44
N GLY A 461 -9.40 -13.21 -16.22
CA GLY A 461 -8.78 -12.48 -15.11
C GLY A 461 -7.31 -12.15 -15.39
N ILE A 462 -6.54 -13.08 -15.96
CA ILE A 462 -5.16 -12.82 -16.42
C ILE A 462 -5.15 -11.77 -17.52
N ALA A 463 -6.03 -11.90 -18.53
CA ALA A 463 -6.12 -10.97 -19.64
C ALA A 463 -6.55 -9.57 -19.17
N TYR A 464 -7.51 -9.48 -18.26
CA TYR A 464 -7.95 -8.23 -17.65
C TYR A 464 -6.84 -7.61 -16.82
N CYS A 465 -6.16 -8.36 -15.95
CA CYS A 465 -5.03 -7.83 -15.18
C CYS A 465 -3.91 -7.36 -16.10
N LYS A 466 -3.58 -8.11 -17.17
CA LYS A 466 -2.61 -7.67 -18.18
C LYS A 466 -3.09 -6.43 -18.93
N TRP A 467 -4.38 -6.35 -19.28
CA TRP A 467 -4.96 -5.22 -19.99
C TRP A 467 -4.99 -3.97 -19.10
N GLU A 468 -5.43 -4.08 -17.86
CA GLU A 468 -5.54 -3.00 -16.88
C GLU A 468 -4.14 -2.54 -16.45
N ASN A 469 -3.19 -3.46 -16.26
CA ASN A 469 -1.78 -3.12 -16.11
C ASN A 469 -1.27 -2.42 -17.36
N LYS A 470 -1.53 -2.95 -18.56
CA LYS A 470 -1.19 -2.27 -19.81
C LYS A 470 -1.89 -0.91 -19.94
N GLN A 471 -3.11 -0.70 -19.44
CA GLN A 471 -3.76 0.61 -19.46
C GLN A 471 -3.09 1.58 -18.47
N ARG A 472 -2.59 1.09 -17.34
CA ARG A 472 -1.78 1.85 -16.38
C ARG A 472 -0.39 2.16 -16.96
N ASP A 473 0.26 1.16 -17.54
CA ASP A 473 1.51 1.28 -18.32
C ASP A 473 1.32 2.04 -19.64
N LEU A 474 0.10 2.46 -19.99
CA LEU A 474 -0.20 3.35 -21.13
C LEU A 474 -0.71 4.72 -20.66
N GLY A 475 -0.65 5.00 -19.35
CA GLY A 475 -1.07 6.26 -18.75
C GLY A 475 -2.58 6.54 -18.74
N LYS A 476 -3.43 5.63 -19.24
CA LYS A 476 -4.90 5.81 -19.33
C LYS A 476 -5.62 5.73 -17.97
N ARG A 477 -4.87 5.58 -16.87
CA ARG A 477 -5.33 5.55 -15.48
C ARG A 477 -4.61 6.58 -14.59
N ASP A 478 -3.81 7.46 -15.18
CA ASP A 478 -2.93 8.43 -14.49
C ASP A 478 -3.68 9.64 -13.88
N HIS A 479 -5.00 9.68 -14.02
CA HIS A 479 -5.88 10.71 -13.46
C HIS A 479 -5.94 10.72 -11.92
N ARG A 480 -4.93 10.25 -11.17
CA ARG A 480 -4.98 10.04 -9.71
C ARG A 480 -3.75 10.53 -8.91
N LEU A 481 -3.37 11.78 -9.20
CA LEU A 481 -2.63 12.75 -8.37
C LEU A 481 -1.10 12.78 -8.38
N THR A 482 -0.59 14.00 -8.58
CA THR A 482 0.76 14.37 -9.05
C THR A 482 1.28 15.58 -8.25
N GLY A 483 2.46 15.51 -7.63
CA GLY A 483 3.14 16.63 -6.96
C GLY A 483 4.49 16.95 -7.60
N LEU A 484 4.89 18.23 -7.67
CA LEU A 484 6.12 18.68 -8.34
C LEU A 484 7.14 19.26 -7.33
N SER A 485 8.38 18.80 -7.42
CA SER A 485 9.53 19.28 -6.65
C SER A 485 10.77 19.43 -7.56
N GLU A 486 11.63 20.42 -7.33
CA GLU A 486 12.89 20.58 -8.09
C GLU A 486 14.04 19.80 -7.45
N ALA A 487 14.95 19.28 -8.28
CA ALA A 487 15.99 18.33 -7.87
C ALA A 487 17.43 18.86 -7.90
N GLN A 488 17.68 20.11 -8.32
CA GLN A 488 19.00 20.73 -8.40
C GLN A 488 18.99 22.07 -7.62
N TRP A 489 19.42 23.19 -8.24
CA TRP A 489 19.53 24.53 -7.63
C TRP A 489 18.54 25.55 -8.21
N GLY A 490 17.39 25.12 -8.68
CA GLY A 490 16.33 26.00 -9.14
C GLY A 490 16.34 26.24 -10.65
N ASP A 491 15.18 26.65 -11.17
CA ASP A 491 14.96 26.99 -12.58
C ASP A 491 15.07 25.78 -13.55
N GLU A 492 14.77 24.58 -13.06
CA GLU A 492 14.69 23.34 -13.84
C GLU A 492 13.43 23.29 -14.71
N GLY A 493 12.57 24.32 -14.68
CA GLY A 493 11.41 24.44 -15.56
C GLY A 493 10.14 23.81 -15.02
N LYS A 494 9.93 23.86 -13.69
CA LYS A 494 8.66 23.43 -13.04
C LYS A 494 7.43 24.01 -13.70
N GLY A 495 7.45 25.29 -14.04
CA GLY A 495 6.29 26.02 -14.54
C GLY A 495 5.61 25.32 -15.72
N LYS A 496 6.38 24.73 -16.63
CA LYS A 496 5.84 24.01 -17.79
C LYS A 496 5.09 22.74 -17.39
N LEU A 497 5.70 21.90 -16.53
CA LEU A 497 5.02 20.68 -16.08
C LEU A 497 3.89 21.01 -15.11
N ALA A 498 4.03 22.06 -14.30
CA ALA A 498 2.99 22.58 -13.44
C ALA A 498 1.78 23.03 -14.25
N ASP A 499 1.95 23.74 -15.36
CA ASP A 499 0.86 24.08 -16.29
C ASP A 499 0.19 22.83 -16.88
N ILE A 500 0.98 21.87 -17.38
CA ILE A 500 0.46 20.62 -17.94
C ILE A 500 -0.40 19.86 -16.90
N LEU A 501 0.09 19.74 -15.67
CA LEU A 501 -0.61 19.04 -14.59
C LEU A 501 -1.75 19.88 -13.98
N ALA A 502 -1.62 21.20 -13.97
CA ALA A 502 -2.62 22.12 -13.43
C ALA A 502 -3.93 22.06 -14.21
N HIS A 503 -3.91 21.74 -15.50
CA HIS A 503 -5.13 21.50 -16.28
C HIS A 503 -5.98 20.34 -15.73
N GLU A 504 -5.36 19.38 -15.06
CA GLU A 504 -6.07 18.28 -14.43
C GLU A 504 -6.36 18.50 -12.96
N SER A 505 -5.78 19.53 -12.34
CA SER A 505 -5.92 19.81 -10.91
C SER A 505 -7.06 20.79 -10.63
N GLN A 506 -7.78 20.53 -9.55
CA GLN A 506 -8.81 21.44 -9.06
C GLN A 506 -8.26 22.43 -8.01
N ILE A 507 -7.14 22.09 -7.37
CA ILE A 507 -6.43 22.99 -6.46
C ILE A 507 -4.93 22.98 -6.81
N CYS A 508 -4.32 24.16 -6.89
CA CYS A 508 -2.87 24.32 -6.99
C CYS A 508 -2.37 25.08 -5.76
N CYS A 509 -1.36 24.53 -5.07
CA CYS A 509 -0.87 25.06 -3.81
C CYS A 509 0.60 25.45 -3.89
N ARG A 510 0.96 26.56 -3.24
CA ARG A 510 2.33 26.90 -2.89
C ARG A 510 2.54 26.62 -1.40
N ALA A 511 3.51 25.79 -1.06
CA ALA A 511 3.70 25.35 0.32
C ALA A 511 4.66 26.24 1.12
N GLN A 512 5.67 26.81 0.45
CA GLN A 512 6.81 27.47 1.08
C GLN A 512 7.41 28.53 0.14
N GLY A 513 8.43 29.24 0.63
CA GLY A 513 9.11 30.31 -0.09
C GLY A 513 8.28 31.60 -0.11
N GLY A 514 8.62 32.51 -1.00
CA GLY A 514 7.90 33.78 -1.19
C GLY A 514 7.92 34.22 -2.66
N ASN A 515 7.92 35.53 -2.89
CA ASN A 515 8.08 36.16 -4.21
C ASN A 515 9.53 36.14 -4.74
N ASN A 516 10.40 35.33 -4.12
CA ASN A 516 11.76 35.03 -4.58
C ASN A 516 11.82 33.83 -5.54
N ALA A 517 10.76 33.01 -5.57
CA ALA A 517 10.55 32.07 -6.65
C ALA A 517 9.83 32.80 -7.78
N GLY A 518 10.29 32.59 -9.01
CA GLY A 518 9.71 33.18 -10.21
C GLY A 518 9.78 32.18 -11.34
N HIS A 519 8.69 32.01 -12.08
CA HIS A 519 8.70 31.19 -13.29
C HIS A 519 7.72 31.74 -14.32
N THR A 520 8.06 31.49 -15.58
CA THR A 520 7.30 31.97 -16.72
C THR A 520 6.53 30.81 -17.35
N ILE A 521 5.25 31.03 -17.67
CA ILE A 521 4.38 30.08 -18.36
C ILE A 521 3.88 30.72 -19.65
N VAL A 522 3.98 29.98 -20.75
CA VAL A 522 3.41 30.39 -22.05
C VAL A 522 2.16 29.56 -22.31
N ALA A 523 0.98 30.19 -22.23
CA ALA A 523 -0.30 29.54 -22.46
C ALA A 523 -1.13 30.33 -23.48
N ASN A 524 -1.68 29.64 -24.48
CA ASN A 524 -2.45 30.25 -25.59
C ASN A 524 -1.69 31.39 -26.32
N GLY A 525 -0.36 31.29 -26.39
CA GLY A 525 0.48 32.32 -27.01
C GLY A 525 0.74 33.57 -26.15
N ILE A 526 0.24 33.61 -24.91
CA ILE A 526 0.47 34.68 -23.94
C ILE A 526 1.46 34.19 -22.89
N THR A 527 2.40 35.05 -22.53
CA THR A 527 3.43 34.80 -21.50
C THR A 527 2.97 35.38 -20.17
N TYR A 528 2.94 34.55 -19.13
CA TYR A 528 2.57 34.92 -17.76
C TYR A 528 3.75 34.66 -16.83
N ASP A 529 4.09 35.66 -16.01
CA ASP A 529 5.15 35.54 -14.99
C ASP A 529 4.53 35.39 -13.60
N PHE A 530 4.74 34.24 -12.98
CA PHE A 530 4.25 33.91 -11.65
C PHE A 530 5.39 34.01 -10.63
N HIS A 531 5.11 34.59 -9.47
CA HIS A 531 6.02 34.68 -8.33
C HIS A 531 5.43 34.01 -7.08
N ILE A 532 4.49 34.66 -6.37
CA ILE A 532 3.84 34.06 -5.20
C ILE A 532 2.56 33.31 -5.59
N LEU A 533 1.88 33.75 -6.65
CA LEU A 533 0.66 33.10 -7.10
C LEU A 533 1.01 31.72 -7.71
N PRO A 534 0.29 30.65 -7.32
CA PRO A 534 0.44 29.36 -7.98
C PRO A 534 0.10 29.45 -9.47
N SER A 535 0.88 28.74 -10.29
CA SER A 535 0.69 28.61 -11.74
C SER A 535 -0.67 28.05 -12.16
N GLY A 536 -1.38 27.39 -11.23
CA GLY A 536 -2.69 26.83 -11.48
C GLY A 536 -3.73 27.86 -11.91
N LEU A 537 -3.48 29.15 -11.70
CA LEU A 537 -4.38 30.24 -12.07
C LEU A 537 -4.65 30.29 -13.59
N VAL A 538 -3.73 29.78 -14.42
CA VAL A 538 -3.92 29.63 -15.88
C VAL A 538 -5.12 28.71 -16.20
N ASN A 539 -5.39 27.70 -15.36
CA ASN A 539 -6.60 26.89 -15.48
C ASN A 539 -7.78 27.64 -14.83
N PRO A 540 -8.85 28.00 -15.58
CA PRO A 540 -9.97 28.77 -15.05
C PRO A 540 -10.77 28.07 -13.95
N ASN A 541 -10.67 26.74 -13.85
CA ASN A 541 -11.39 25.94 -12.85
C ASN A 541 -10.55 25.61 -11.61
N CYS A 542 -9.29 26.06 -11.56
CA CYS A 542 -8.38 25.74 -10.48
C CYS A 542 -8.45 26.80 -9.38
N ILE A 543 -8.54 26.33 -8.14
CA ILE A 543 -8.39 27.14 -6.92
C ILE A 543 -6.90 27.21 -6.57
N ASN A 544 -6.40 28.38 -6.20
CA ASN A 544 -5.01 28.63 -5.93
C ASN A 544 -4.81 28.98 -4.47
N VAL A 545 -3.95 28.24 -3.77
CA VAL A 545 -3.74 28.37 -2.33
C VAL A 545 -2.29 28.72 -2.03
N ILE A 546 -2.05 29.80 -1.30
CA ILE A 546 -0.76 30.18 -0.72
C ILE A 546 -0.75 29.69 0.73
N GLY A 547 0.05 28.66 1.00
CA GLY A 547 0.06 27.94 2.28
C GLY A 547 0.75 28.69 3.42
N SER A 548 0.56 28.19 4.65
CA SER A 548 1.11 28.76 5.89
C SER A 548 2.63 28.69 5.97
N GLY A 549 3.25 27.82 5.18
CA GLY A 549 4.69 27.76 5.06
C GLY A 549 5.27 28.94 4.29
N CYS A 550 4.49 29.62 3.43
CA CYS A 550 4.94 30.76 2.64
C CYS A 550 5.14 32.04 3.47
N VAL A 551 5.99 32.93 2.95
CA VAL A 551 6.14 34.32 3.37
C VAL A 551 5.68 35.23 2.24
N VAL A 552 4.75 36.14 2.52
CA VAL A 552 4.03 36.90 1.49
C VAL A 552 4.25 38.39 1.67
N HIS A 553 4.76 39.03 0.62
CA HIS A 553 4.83 40.48 0.54
C HIS A 553 3.54 41.00 -0.11
N VAL A 554 2.64 41.58 0.69
CA VAL A 554 1.28 41.99 0.26
C VAL A 554 1.31 42.96 -0.93
N PRO A 555 2.15 44.02 -0.96
CA PRO A 555 2.23 44.90 -2.12
C PRO A 555 2.69 44.18 -3.41
N SER A 556 3.58 43.19 -3.31
CA SER A 556 3.99 42.40 -4.49
C SER A 556 2.89 41.46 -4.96
N PHE A 557 2.13 40.87 -4.03
CA PHE A 557 0.98 40.03 -4.37
C PHE A 557 -0.03 40.79 -5.24
N PHE A 558 -0.41 42.01 -4.85
CA PHE A 558 -1.35 42.82 -5.65
C PHE A 558 -0.76 43.28 -6.99
N LYS A 559 0.53 43.63 -7.05
CA LYS A 559 1.20 43.96 -8.32
C LYS A 559 1.20 42.78 -9.29
N GLU A 560 1.45 41.57 -8.78
CA GLU A 560 1.41 40.34 -9.57
C GLU A 560 -0.03 40.06 -10.04
N LEU A 561 -1.01 40.18 -9.15
CA LEU A 561 -2.42 40.02 -9.46
C LEU A 561 -2.88 40.95 -10.60
N GLU A 562 -2.61 42.25 -10.48
CA GLU A 562 -2.95 43.24 -11.52
C GLU A 562 -2.26 42.94 -12.85
N ALA A 563 -1.01 42.47 -12.82
CA ALA A 563 -0.28 42.12 -14.04
C ALA A 563 -0.92 40.92 -14.74
N LEU A 564 -1.38 39.91 -14.00
CA LEU A 564 -2.03 38.73 -14.55
C LEU A 564 -3.45 39.04 -15.08
N GLU A 565 -4.21 39.90 -14.40
CA GLU A 565 -5.52 40.36 -14.85
C GLU A 565 -5.43 41.19 -16.14
N LYS A 566 -4.40 42.03 -16.30
CA LYS A 566 -4.14 42.77 -17.55
C LYS A 566 -3.88 41.85 -18.75
N HIS A 567 -3.35 40.66 -18.50
CA HIS A 567 -3.17 39.63 -19.53
C HIS A 567 -4.40 38.71 -19.71
N GLY A 568 -5.52 39.02 -19.03
CA GLY A 568 -6.81 38.37 -19.23
C GLY A 568 -7.10 37.17 -18.30
N LEU A 569 -6.30 36.94 -17.26
CA LEU A 569 -6.61 35.89 -16.28
C LEU A 569 -7.69 36.36 -15.30
N ASN A 570 -8.75 35.56 -15.16
CA ASN A 570 -9.78 35.78 -14.14
C ASN A 570 -9.27 35.35 -12.76
N THR A 571 -9.15 36.25 -11.80
CA THR A 571 -8.64 35.96 -10.45
C THR A 571 -9.73 35.80 -9.39
N GLU A 572 -10.95 36.21 -9.70
CA GLU A 572 -12.02 36.45 -8.74
C GLU A 572 -12.52 35.17 -8.09
N GLY A 573 -12.46 35.11 -6.75
CA GLY A 573 -12.93 33.95 -5.97
C GLY A 573 -12.10 32.67 -6.13
N ARG A 574 -10.89 32.76 -6.71
CA ARG A 574 -10.03 31.59 -6.99
C ARG A 574 -8.69 31.60 -6.27
N ILE A 575 -8.40 32.61 -5.46
CA ILE A 575 -7.10 32.78 -4.79
C ILE A 575 -7.35 32.86 -3.30
N PHE A 576 -6.63 32.02 -2.56
CA PHE A 576 -6.73 31.93 -1.11
C PHE A 576 -5.34 31.97 -0.48
N ILE A 577 -5.19 32.75 0.57
CA ILE A 577 -3.97 32.90 1.35
C ILE A 577 -4.27 32.39 2.74
N SER A 578 -3.39 31.54 3.26
CA SER A 578 -3.46 31.08 4.63
C SER A 578 -3.40 32.24 5.62
N ASP A 579 -4.34 32.30 6.56
CA ASP A 579 -4.32 33.16 7.73
C ASP A 579 -3.03 33.02 8.58
N ARG A 580 -2.34 31.89 8.46
CA ARG A 580 -1.09 31.57 9.17
C ARG A 580 0.17 31.88 8.37
N ALA A 581 0.07 32.28 7.10
CA ALA A 581 1.22 32.71 6.32
C ALA A 581 1.86 33.96 6.96
N HIS A 582 3.18 34.07 6.93
CA HIS A 582 3.88 35.22 7.49
C HIS A 582 3.96 36.37 6.48
N VAL A 583 3.95 37.60 6.99
CA VAL A 583 3.96 38.80 6.18
C VAL A 583 5.40 39.30 6.03
N VAL A 584 5.81 39.52 4.79
CA VAL A 584 7.04 40.23 4.47
C VAL A 584 6.72 41.73 4.45
N PHE A 585 7.47 42.52 5.20
CA PHE A 585 7.35 43.99 5.27
C PHE A 585 8.52 44.66 4.56
N ASP A 586 8.40 45.96 4.28
CA ASP A 586 9.46 46.78 3.70
C ASP A 586 10.73 46.72 4.56
N VAL A 587 10.59 46.72 5.90
CA VAL A 587 11.72 46.57 6.82
C VAL A 587 12.49 45.27 6.63
N HIS A 588 11.80 44.16 6.31
CA HIS A 588 12.46 42.88 6.04
C HIS A 588 13.30 42.96 4.76
N GLN A 589 12.85 43.66 3.72
CA GLN A 589 13.61 43.82 2.47
C GLN A 589 14.86 44.68 2.67
N LEU A 590 14.74 45.76 3.46
CA LEU A 590 15.87 46.61 3.82
C LEU A 590 16.91 45.84 4.64
N VAL A 591 16.47 45.06 5.62
CA VAL A 591 17.34 44.22 6.45
C VAL A 591 18.06 43.16 5.61
N ASP A 592 17.37 42.49 4.69
CA ASP A 592 17.98 41.51 3.77
C ASP A 592 19.12 42.15 2.95
N GLY A 593 18.90 43.39 2.47
CA GLY A 593 19.92 44.16 1.79
C GLY A 593 21.11 44.54 2.67
N LEU A 594 20.87 44.89 3.95
CA LEU A 594 21.91 45.25 4.91
C LEU A 594 22.75 44.04 5.36
N GLU A 595 22.10 42.90 5.63
CA GLU A 595 22.77 41.64 6.00
C GLU A 595 23.73 41.18 4.88
N GLU A 596 23.32 41.30 3.61
CA GLU A 596 24.20 41.01 2.48
C GLU A 596 25.40 41.96 2.37
N VAL A 597 25.24 43.23 2.76
CA VAL A 597 26.36 44.19 2.79
C VAL A 597 27.34 43.87 3.92
N GLU A 598 26.82 43.47 5.08
CA GLU A 598 27.62 43.07 6.26
C GLU A 598 28.50 41.84 5.95
N LEU A 599 28.00 40.91 5.14
CA LEU A 599 28.74 39.70 4.74
C LEU A 599 29.94 39.98 3.81
N GLY A 600 30.01 41.16 3.17
CA GLY A 600 31.14 41.53 2.31
C GLY A 600 31.48 40.49 1.25
N GLY A 601 32.67 39.87 1.35
CA GLY A 601 33.12 38.80 0.44
C GLY A 601 32.43 37.45 0.61
N GLY A 602 31.69 37.24 1.71
CA GLY A 602 30.86 36.06 1.98
C GLY A 602 29.41 36.18 1.51
N PHE A 603 29.13 37.14 0.61
CA PHE A 603 27.81 37.43 0.05
C PHE A 603 27.11 36.16 -0.46
N ILE A 604 25.89 35.91 0.01
CA ILE A 604 25.12 34.71 -0.32
C ILE A 604 24.54 34.82 -1.73
N GLY A 605 24.07 36.00 -2.11
CA GLY A 605 23.34 36.20 -3.36
C GLY A 605 21.83 36.22 -3.21
N THR A 606 21.32 36.76 -2.10
CA THR A 606 19.87 36.84 -1.87
C THR A 606 19.18 37.68 -2.94
N THR A 607 17.86 37.51 -3.04
CA THR A 607 17.01 38.29 -3.94
C THR A 607 16.68 39.68 -3.38
N LYS A 608 17.12 39.99 -2.15
CA LYS A 608 16.78 41.23 -1.42
C LYS A 608 15.28 41.46 -1.31
N LYS A 609 14.53 40.36 -1.16
CA LYS A 609 13.06 40.35 -1.05
C LYS A 609 12.58 40.16 0.38
N GLY A 610 13.48 40.14 1.37
CA GLY A 610 13.11 40.01 2.78
C GLY A 610 12.74 38.60 3.21
N ILE A 611 13.07 37.59 2.41
CA ILE A 611 12.68 36.19 2.67
C ILE A 611 13.38 35.68 3.94
N GLY A 612 14.70 35.79 3.99
CA GLY A 612 15.50 35.34 5.13
C GLY A 612 15.10 36.03 6.44
N PRO A 613 15.07 37.37 6.48
CA PRO A 613 14.62 38.11 7.67
C PRO A 613 13.21 37.72 8.12
N THR A 614 12.27 37.48 7.19
CA THR A 614 10.90 37.07 7.55
C THR A 614 10.86 35.65 8.14
N TYR A 615 11.62 34.69 7.60
CA TYR A 615 11.73 33.36 8.21
C TYR A 615 12.45 33.42 9.57
N SER A 616 13.43 34.31 9.74
CA SER A 616 14.09 34.55 11.02
C SER A 616 13.10 35.09 12.08
N THR A 617 12.26 36.06 11.72
CA THR A 617 11.23 36.59 12.63
C THR A 617 10.13 35.57 12.94
N LYS A 618 9.79 34.71 11.96
CA LYS A 618 8.94 33.53 12.18
C LYS A 618 9.54 32.58 13.22
N MET A 619 10.81 32.19 13.08
CA MET A 619 11.47 31.25 13.99
C MET A 619 11.73 31.84 15.38
N THR A 620 12.02 33.14 15.46
CA THR A 620 12.10 33.85 16.76
C THR A 620 10.74 34.12 17.40
N ARG A 621 9.63 33.85 16.69
CA ARG A 621 8.24 34.09 17.11
C ARG A 621 7.93 35.58 17.32
N SER A 622 8.65 36.44 16.61
CA SER A 622 8.47 37.90 16.63
C SER A 622 7.78 38.45 15.37
N GLY A 623 7.70 37.66 14.31
CA GLY A 623 7.07 38.03 13.04
C GLY A 623 5.55 38.12 13.13
N LEU A 624 4.95 38.81 12.16
CA LEU A 624 3.50 38.94 12.01
C LEU A 624 2.98 37.98 10.94
N ARG A 625 1.77 37.47 11.14
CA ARG A 625 1.04 36.60 10.21
C ARG A 625 -0.11 37.35 9.55
N MET A 626 -0.70 36.76 8.51
CA MET A 626 -1.87 37.33 7.82
C MET A 626 -3.01 37.64 8.78
N CYS A 627 -3.28 36.76 9.75
CA CYS A 627 -4.33 37.00 10.75
C CYS A 627 -4.08 38.23 11.62
N ASP A 628 -2.81 38.58 11.89
CA ASP A 628 -2.47 39.74 12.71
C ASP A 628 -2.79 41.07 11.99
N LEU A 629 -2.83 41.08 10.64
CA LEU A 629 -3.09 42.31 9.85
C LEU A 629 -4.50 42.87 10.04
N PHE A 630 -5.46 42.04 10.47
CA PHE A 630 -6.87 42.43 10.62
C PHE A 630 -7.20 42.97 12.00
N ASP A 631 -6.28 42.83 12.96
CA ASP A 631 -6.35 43.50 14.26
C ASP A 631 -5.43 44.73 14.23
N GLU A 632 -6.02 45.91 14.09
CA GLU A 632 -5.29 47.19 13.96
C GLU A 632 -4.31 47.40 15.11
N GLU A 633 -4.76 47.24 16.34
CA GLU A 633 -3.95 47.53 17.52
C GLU A 633 -2.77 46.55 17.63
N ILE A 634 -3.02 45.26 17.44
CA ILE A 634 -1.98 44.22 17.49
C ILE A 634 -0.98 44.41 16.35
N PHE A 635 -1.46 44.66 15.13
CA PHE A 635 -0.60 44.87 13.96
C PHE A 635 0.36 46.02 14.20
N GLU A 636 -0.16 47.19 14.57
CA GLU A 636 0.64 48.39 14.76
C GLU A 636 1.66 48.22 15.89
N GLN A 637 1.24 47.66 17.02
CA GLN A 637 2.12 47.41 18.17
C GLN A 637 3.27 46.47 17.78
N LYS A 638 2.97 45.37 17.09
CA LYS A 638 3.97 44.38 16.68
C LYS A 638 4.92 44.93 15.62
N LEU A 639 4.42 45.69 14.63
CA LEU A 639 5.26 46.29 13.59
C LEU A 639 6.23 47.34 14.16
N ARG A 640 5.75 48.22 15.05
CA ARG A 640 6.62 49.17 15.78
C ARG A 640 7.69 48.44 16.59
N ARG A 641 7.33 47.36 17.30
CA ARG A 641 8.27 46.54 18.07
C ARG A 641 9.33 45.89 17.16
N LEU A 642 8.92 45.37 16.01
CA LEU A 642 9.82 44.79 15.01
C LEU A 642 10.81 45.83 14.49
N ALA A 643 10.31 47.03 14.15
CA ALA A 643 11.13 48.16 13.71
C ALA A 643 12.17 48.56 14.75
N VAL A 644 11.77 48.70 16.03
CA VAL A 644 12.69 48.99 17.15
C VAL A 644 13.75 47.90 17.30
N GLY A 645 13.37 46.62 17.14
CA GLY A 645 14.29 45.49 17.20
C GLY A 645 15.38 45.59 16.12
N TYR A 646 14.99 45.84 14.87
CA TYR A 646 15.96 46.01 13.78
C TYR A 646 16.76 47.30 13.89
N GLN A 647 16.17 48.39 14.39
CA GLN A 647 16.88 49.64 14.66
C GLN A 647 17.98 49.44 15.70
N LYS A 648 17.76 48.60 16.72
CA LYS A 648 18.80 48.22 17.69
C LYS A 648 19.94 47.41 17.06
N ARG A 649 19.65 46.59 16.04
CA ARG A 649 20.64 45.75 15.35
C ARG A 649 21.49 46.54 14.35
N PHE A 650 20.86 47.34 13.50
CA PHE A 650 21.53 48.03 12.39
C PHE A 650 21.77 49.53 12.66
N GLY A 651 21.22 50.08 13.74
CA GLY A 651 21.41 51.47 14.11
C GLY A 651 21.00 52.43 12.99
N PRO A 652 21.77 53.53 12.80
CA PRO A 652 21.48 54.54 11.77
C PRO A 652 21.50 54.03 10.31
N LEU A 653 22.00 52.81 10.05
CA LEU A 653 22.02 52.23 8.71
C LEU A 653 20.61 51.83 8.25
N LEU A 654 19.73 51.48 9.18
CA LEU A 654 18.34 51.19 8.87
C LEU A 654 17.54 52.49 8.77
N LYS A 655 17.15 52.85 7.54
CA LYS A 655 16.25 53.97 7.26
C LYS A 655 14.86 53.43 7.00
N TYR A 656 14.04 53.38 8.05
CA TYR A 656 12.70 52.84 7.98
C TYR A 656 11.80 53.54 9.00
N ASP A 657 10.63 54.01 8.55
CA ASP A 657 9.58 54.57 9.40
C ASP A 657 8.40 53.58 9.48
N PRO A 658 8.11 52.99 10.65
CA PRO A 658 6.97 52.09 10.80
C PRO A 658 5.62 52.78 10.54
N GLU A 659 5.49 54.09 10.76
CA GLU A 659 4.20 54.78 10.59
C GLU A 659 3.79 54.88 9.11
N GLU A 660 4.77 55.04 8.21
CA GLU A 660 4.52 55.02 6.75
C GLU A 660 3.97 53.67 6.30
N GLU A 661 4.54 52.56 6.81
CA GLU A 661 4.07 51.24 6.45
C GLU A 661 2.71 50.92 7.10
N ILE A 662 2.48 51.33 8.36
CA ILE A 662 1.16 51.23 9.01
C ILE A 662 0.09 51.93 8.18
N ALA A 663 0.36 53.14 7.69
CA ALA A 663 -0.56 53.89 6.85
C ALA A 663 -0.90 53.14 5.55
N LYS A 664 0.09 52.54 4.87
CA LYS A 664 -0.15 51.71 3.67
C LYS A 664 -1.09 50.54 3.94
N TYR A 665 -0.97 49.91 5.11
CA TYR A 665 -1.78 48.74 5.46
C TYR A 665 -3.22 49.07 5.90
N LYS A 666 -3.58 50.35 6.09
CA LYS A 666 -4.98 50.76 6.32
C LYS A 666 -5.87 50.41 5.13
N ASP A 667 -5.45 50.71 3.92
CA ASP A 667 -6.23 50.39 2.71
C ASP A 667 -5.99 48.94 2.24
N LEU A 668 -4.77 48.41 2.41
CA LEU A 668 -4.43 47.08 1.94
C LEU A 668 -5.16 45.97 2.71
N ARG A 669 -5.45 46.14 4.00
CA ARG A 669 -6.14 45.12 4.80
C ARG A 669 -7.54 44.84 4.26
N GLU A 670 -8.30 45.88 3.90
CA GLU A 670 -9.66 45.72 3.37
C GLU A 670 -9.64 44.99 2.03
N LYS A 671 -8.71 45.35 1.16
CA LYS A 671 -8.51 44.68 -0.14
C LYS A 671 -8.02 43.24 0.02
N LEU A 672 -7.24 42.94 1.06
CA LEU A 672 -6.66 41.63 1.30
C LEU A 672 -7.65 40.66 1.95
N ALA A 673 -8.62 41.16 2.71
CA ALA A 673 -9.58 40.35 3.46
C ALA A 673 -10.27 39.23 2.65
N PRO A 674 -10.73 39.44 1.40
CA PRO A 674 -11.39 38.39 0.62
C PRO A 674 -10.49 37.21 0.26
N TYR A 675 -9.18 37.40 0.27
CA TYR A 675 -8.21 36.36 -0.08
C TYR A 675 -7.79 35.53 1.12
N VAL A 676 -7.90 36.04 2.35
CA VAL A 676 -7.37 35.34 3.54
C VAL A 676 -8.39 34.36 4.09
N VAL A 677 -7.98 33.10 4.27
CA VAL A 677 -8.83 32.02 4.77
C VAL A 677 -8.09 31.14 5.79
N ASP A 678 -8.84 30.42 6.62
CA ASP A 678 -8.28 29.29 7.36
C ASP A 678 -8.00 28.14 6.37
N GLN A 679 -6.72 27.93 6.05
CA GLN A 679 -6.32 26.91 5.07
C GLN A 679 -6.64 25.48 5.54
N ILE A 680 -6.67 25.23 6.86
CA ILE A 680 -6.74 23.88 7.43
C ILE A 680 -8.07 23.22 7.05
N PRO A 681 -9.25 23.80 7.34
CA PRO A 681 -10.53 23.22 6.92
C PRO A 681 -10.68 23.19 5.40
N LEU A 682 -10.11 24.15 4.66
CA LEU A 682 -10.14 24.17 3.19
C LEU A 682 -9.45 22.92 2.62
N LEU A 683 -8.21 22.67 3.02
CA LEU A 683 -7.43 21.52 2.53
C LEU A 683 -7.92 20.20 3.12
N ALA A 684 -8.43 20.18 4.35
CA ALA A 684 -9.09 19.01 4.93
C ALA A 684 -10.34 18.62 4.13
N SER A 685 -11.22 19.58 3.80
CA SER A 685 -12.41 19.32 2.98
C SER A 685 -12.04 18.85 1.56
N ALA A 686 -11.02 19.46 0.95
CA ALA A 686 -10.51 19.02 -0.34
C ALA A 686 -9.99 17.58 -0.30
N LYS A 687 -9.29 17.21 0.78
CA LYS A 687 -8.80 15.85 1.01
C LYS A 687 -9.95 14.85 1.18
N GLU A 688 -10.96 15.17 1.98
CA GLU A 688 -12.17 14.33 2.16
C GLU A 688 -12.89 14.08 0.84
N LYS A 689 -12.97 15.11 -0.01
CA LYS A 689 -13.58 15.04 -1.34
C LYS A 689 -12.70 14.38 -2.40
N ASN A 690 -11.49 13.93 -2.04
CA ASN A 690 -10.47 13.42 -2.97
C ASN A 690 -10.20 14.38 -4.14
N THR A 691 -10.21 15.68 -3.88
CA THR A 691 -9.91 16.72 -4.85
C THR A 691 -8.45 16.61 -5.32
N LYS A 692 -8.19 16.81 -6.62
CA LYS A 692 -6.83 16.81 -7.13
C LYS A 692 -6.12 18.10 -6.75
N ILE A 693 -5.21 17.99 -5.79
CA ILE A 693 -4.29 19.02 -5.36
C ILE A 693 -2.93 18.82 -6.05
N LEU A 694 -2.50 19.81 -6.84
CA LEU A 694 -1.12 19.96 -7.28
C LEU A 694 -0.39 20.83 -6.26
N VAL A 695 0.78 20.38 -5.81
CA VAL A 695 1.68 21.22 -5.01
C VAL A 695 2.84 21.65 -5.89
N GLU A 696 2.99 22.96 -6.01
CA GLU A 696 4.09 23.60 -6.72
C GLU A 696 5.21 23.93 -5.71
N GLY A 697 6.35 23.25 -5.82
CA GLY A 697 7.54 23.60 -5.04
C GLY A 697 8.12 24.95 -5.47
N ALA A 698 8.58 25.78 -4.53
CA ALA A 698 9.38 26.97 -4.79
C ALA A 698 10.88 26.64 -4.63
N ASN A 699 11.76 27.23 -5.46
CA ASN A 699 13.19 26.88 -5.48
C ASN A 699 13.40 25.35 -5.64
N ALA A 700 14.57 24.85 -5.27
CA ALA A 700 14.97 23.44 -5.42
C ALA A 700 15.68 22.90 -4.18
N LEU A 701 15.83 21.58 -4.09
CA LEU A 701 16.39 20.95 -2.89
C LEU A 701 17.80 21.43 -2.57
N MET A 702 18.67 21.70 -3.54
CA MET A 702 20.03 22.14 -3.20
C MET A 702 20.08 23.59 -2.68
N LEU A 703 18.93 24.27 -2.63
CA LEU A 703 18.70 25.52 -1.92
C LEU A 703 17.87 25.33 -0.64
N ASP A 704 17.58 24.11 -0.22
CA ASP A 704 16.92 23.80 1.05
C ASP A 704 17.78 24.25 2.22
N ILE A 705 17.15 24.82 3.25
CA ILE A 705 17.86 25.33 4.44
C ILE A 705 18.64 24.23 5.18
N ASP A 706 18.17 22.98 5.15
CA ASP A 706 18.79 21.85 5.86
C ASP A 706 19.63 20.97 4.92
N TYR A 707 19.13 20.70 3.72
CA TYR A 707 19.73 19.71 2.81
C TYR A 707 20.51 20.29 1.64
N GLY A 708 20.47 21.62 1.47
CA GLY A 708 21.16 22.33 0.41
C GLY A 708 22.62 22.65 0.72
N THR A 709 23.24 23.48 -0.13
CA THR A 709 24.62 23.93 0.03
C THR A 709 24.76 25.05 1.06
N TYR A 710 24.38 24.81 2.32
CA TYR A 710 24.42 25.80 3.40
C TYR A 710 25.82 26.42 3.53
N PRO A 711 25.95 27.76 3.73
CA PRO A 711 24.89 28.75 3.94
C PRO A 711 24.28 29.32 2.65
N PHE A 712 24.71 28.86 1.47
CA PHE A 712 24.28 29.38 0.17
C PHE A 712 22.94 28.78 -0.30
N VAL A 713 21.92 28.95 0.53
CA VAL A 713 20.60 28.33 0.42
C VAL A 713 19.50 29.38 0.64
N THR A 714 18.24 29.02 0.44
CA THR A 714 17.12 29.83 0.92
C THR A 714 16.78 29.50 2.37
N SER A 715 15.89 30.27 2.99
CA SER A 715 15.54 30.13 4.40
C SER A 715 14.29 29.28 4.65
N SER A 716 13.89 28.48 3.65
CA SER A 716 12.76 27.55 3.72
C SER A 716 13.19 26.13 3.37
N ASN A 717 12.42 25.15 3.85
CA ASN A 717 12.52 23.79 3.36
C ASN A 717 11.87 23.70 1.99
N THR A 718 12.66 23.47 0.96
CA THR A 718 12.22 23.43 -0.44
C THR A 718 11.78 22.03 -0.86
N GLY A 719 12.20 21.00 -0.13
CA GLY A 719 11.81 19.61 -0.34
C GLY A 719 10.43 19.20 0.21
N LEU A 720 10.21 17.89 0.29
CA LEU A 720 8.94 17.27 0.70
C LEU A 720 8.50 17.65 2.12
N GLY A 721 9.46 17.85 3.03
CA GLY A 721 9.20 18.30 4.39
C GLY A 721 8.50 19.67 4.43
N GLY A 722 8.87 20.58 3.53
CA GLY A 722 8.23 21.89 3.37
C GLY A 722 6.79 21.79 2.89
N VAL A 723 6.48 20.81 2.04
CA VAL A 723 5.10 20.54 1.59
C VAL A 723 4.21 20.10 2.74
N ILE A 724 4.69 19.17 3.56
CA ILE A 724 3.93 18.62 4.69
C ILE A 724 3.65 19.72 5.73
N THR A 725 4.70 20.45 6.12
CA THR A 725 4.61 21.50 7.14
C THR A 725 3.84 22.73 6.64
N GLY A 726 3.99 23.10 5.37
CA GLY A 726 3.42 24.31 4.79
C GLY A 726 1.94 24.22 4.42
N LEU A 727 1.42 23.02 4.13
CA LEU A 727 0.03 22.81 3.68
C LEU A 727 -0.81 21.97 4.64
N SER A 728 -0.27 21.52 5.78
CA SER A 728 -0.97 20.62 6.70
C SER A 728 -1.50 19.33 6.01
N LEU A 729 -0.84 18.92 4.92
CA LEU A 729 -1.13 17.68 4.21
C LEU A 729 -0.34 16.54 4.84
N GLY A 730 -1.01 15.45 5.20
CA GLY A 730 -0.33 14.28 5.74
C GLY A 730 0.59 13.64 4.70
N TRP A 731 1.74 13.13 5.12
CA TRP A 731 2.68 12.46 4.21
C TRP A 731 2.02 11.29 3.42
N ARG A 732 1.05 10.59 4.03
CA ARG A 732 0.27 9.50 3.39
C ARG A 732 -0.66 9.95 2.25
N SER A 733 -0.99 11.24 2.19
CA SER A 733 -1.81 11.80 1.11
C SER A 733 -1.01 12.07 -0.15
N LEU A 734 0.32 12.16 -0.07
CA LEU A 734 1.18 12.32 -1.24
C LEU A 734 1.14 11.03 -2.07
N LYS A 735 0.96 11.17 -3.39
CA LYS A 735 0.77 10.04 -4.33
C LYS A 735 1.92 9.89 -5.31
N GLU A 736 2.41 11.01 -5.81
CA GLU A 736 3.52 11.06 -6.76
C GLU A 736 4.34 12.31 -6.41
N VAL A 737 5.64 12.15 -6.30
CA VAL A 737 6.62 13.21 -6.07
C VAL A 737 7.53 13.24 -7.28
N ILE A 738 7.42 14.28 -8.08
CA ILE A 738 8.17 14.42 -9.32
C ILE A 738 9.40 15.26 -9.06
N GLY A 739 10.58 14.70 -9.33
CA GLY A 739 11.83 15.47 -9.39
C GLY A 739 11.99 16.13 -10.76
N VAL A 740 11.92 17.46 -10.82
CA VAL A 740 12.24 18.21 -12.04
C VAL A 740 13.76 18.39 -12.11
N VAL A 741 14.38 17.75 -13.10
CA VAL A 741 15.82 17.69 -13.31
C VAL A 741 16.10 18.32 -14.68
N LYS A 742 16.96 19.34 -14.74
CA LYS A 742 17.43 19.87 -16.02
C LYS A 742 18.52 18.95 -16.59
N ALA A 743 18.58 18.79 -17.91
CA ALA A 743 19.57 17.94 -18.57
C ALA A 743 21.04 18.39 -18.36
N TYR A 744 21.25 19.55 -17.78
CA TYR A 744 22.52 20.11 -17.31
C TYR A 744 22.23 20.88 -16.03
N THR A 745 23.26 21.30 -15.29
CA THR A 745 23.06 21.96 -13.99
C THR A 745 23.21 23.47 -14.16
N THR A 746 22.40 24.24 -13.43
CA THR A 746 22.53 25.69 -13.35
C THR A 746 22.43 26.17 -11.91
N ARG A 747 23.07 27.29 -11.61
CA ARG A 747 23.00 27.93 -10.29
C ARG A 747 22.94 29.45 -10.41
N VAL A 748 22.15 30.06 -9.53
CA VAL A 748 22.12 31.52 -9.31
C VAL A 748 22.67 31.82 -7.93
N GLY A 749 23.53 32.84 -7.84
CA GLY A 749 24.17 33.25 -6.59
C GLY A 749 25.54 32.59 -6.34
N SER A 750 26.10 32.92 -5.18
CA SER A 750 27.42 32.45 -4.74
C SER A 750 27.38 31.00 -4.29
N GLY A 751 28.54 30.42 -3.98
CA GLY A 751 28.69 29.08 -3.38
C GLY A 751 29.19 28.00 -4.35
N PRO A 752 29.51 26.81 -3.82
CA PRO A 752 30.25 25.78 -4.56
C PRO A 752 29.41 25.09 -5.65
N PHE A 753 29.98 24.91 -6.84
CA PHE A 753 29.31 24.25 -7.96
C PHE A 753 30.30 23.28 -8.63
N PRO A 754 30.34 22.01 -8.18
CA PRO A 754 31.35 21.04 -8.62
C PRO A 754 31.44 20.87 -10.14
N THR A 755 30.31 20.88 -10.84
CA THR A 755 30.27 20.65 -12.29
C THR A 755 30.29 21.91 -13.15
N GLU A 756 30.53 23.07 -12.53
CA GLU A 756 30.57 24.35 -13.24
C GLU A 756 31.59 24.35 -14.37
N GLN A 757 31.19 24.91 -15.52
CA GLN A 757 32.06 25.07 -16.69
C GLN A 757 32.39 26.55 -16.86
N LEU A 758 33.61 26.93 -16.50
CA LEU A 758 34.14 28.29 -16.70
C LEU A 758 34.84 28.45 -18.06
N ASN A 759 34.30 27.80 -19.08
CA ASN A 759 34.86 27.71 -20.43
C ASN A 759 33.75 27.89 -21.48
N GLU A 760 34.12 27.80 -22.76
CA GLU A 760 33.19 27.98 -23.89
C GLU A 760 31.97 27.05 -23.85
N LEU A 761 32.08 25.86 -23.23
CA LEU A 761 30.96 24.93 -23.07
C LEU A 761 29.92 25.48 -22.09
N GLY A 762 30.38 26.11 -21.00
CA GLY A 762 29.50 26.78 -20.04
C GLY A 762 28.79 27.99 -20.66
N ASP A 763 29.50 28.78 -21.45
CA ASP A 763 28.92 29.91 -22.19
C ASP A 763 27.90 29.45 -23.24
N LYS A 764 28.17 28.32 -23.91
CA LYS A 764 27.24 27.68 -24.84
C LYS A 764 25.96 27.20 -24.12
N LEU A 765 26.09 26.50 -22.98
CA LEU A 765 24.94 26.09 -22.17
C LEU A 765 24.11 27.30 -21.72
N GLN A 766 24.77 28.38 -21.27
CA GLN A 766 24.11 29.61 -20.83
C GLN A 766 23.34 30.29 -21.96
N SER A 767 23.96 30.43 -23.13
CA SER A 767 23.39 31.13 -24.28
C SER A 767 22.23 30.34 -24.92
N VAL A 768 22.43 29.07 -25.24
CA VAL A 768 21.40 28.20 -25.85
C VAL A 768 20.24 27.97 -24.88
N GLY A 769 20.54 27.77 -23.60
CA GLY A 769 19.53 27.56 -22.56
C GLY A 769 18.79 28.82 -22.12
N HIS A 770 19.15 30.00 -22.65
CA HIS A 770 18.67 31.31 -22.21
C HIS A 770 18.71 31.48 -20.68
N GLU A 771 19.85 31.14 -20.07
CA GLU A 771 19.98 31.05 -18.62
C GLU A 771 20.26 32.41 -17.97
N VAL A 772 19.20 33.23 -17.93
CA VAL A 772 19.14 34.53 -17.26
C VAL A 772 17.94 34.52 -16.29
N GLY A 773 18.16 34.98 -15.06
CA GLY A 773 17.11 35.04 -14.04
C GLY A 773 16.03 36.07 -14.36
N VAL A 774 14.75 35.66 -14.31
CA VAL A 774 13.61 36.53 -14.64
C VAL A 774 13.42 37.64 -13.60
N THR A 775 13.56 37.30 -12.31
CA THR A 775 13.37 38.27 -11.20
C THR A 775 14.58 39.17 -10.99
N THR A 776 15.80 38.66 -11.17
CA THR A 776 17.04 39.38 -10.83
C THR A 776 17.80 39.92 -12.04
N GLY A 777 17.51 39.43 -13.25
CA GLY A 777 18.27 39.74 -14.47
C GLY A 777 19.68 39.16 -14.50
N ARG A 778 20.10 38.38 -13.49
CA ARG A 778 21.47 37.86 -13.38
C ARG A 778 21.66 36.65 -14.29
N LYS A 779 22.81 36.58 -14.97
CA LYS A 779 23.26 35.38 -15.69
C LYS A 779 23.44 34.21 -14.72
N ARG A 780 22.96 33.03 -15.09
CA ARG A 780 23.15 31.82 -14.28
C ARG A 780 24.49 31.16 -14.61
N ARG A 781 25.15 30.65 -13.58
CA ARG A 781 26.31 29.76 -13.71
C ARG A 781 25.82 28.43 -14.29
N CYS A 782 26.59 27.85 -15.23
CA CYS A 782 26.18 26.65 -15.97
C CYS A 782 27.25 25.57 -15.87
N GLY A 783 26.81 24.31 -15.80
CA GLY A 783 27.69 23.17 -15.63
C GLY A 783 27.06 21.88 -16.14
N TRP A 784 27.84 20.81 -16.18
CA TRP A 784 27.37 19.50 -16.59
C TRP A 784 26.33 18.93 -15.61
N LEU A 785 25.55 17.94 -16.05
CA LEU A 785 24.60 17.24 -15.18
C LEU A 785 25.35 16.55 -14.04
N ASP A 786 24.87 16.77 -12.83
CA ASP A 786 25.42 16.18 -11.63
C ASP A 786 24.49 15.11 -11.05
N LEU A 787 24.83 13.83 -11.24
CA LEU A 787 24.01 12.74 -10.72
C LEU A 787 24.26 12.44 -9.25
N VAL A 788 25.38 12.87 -8.67
CA VAL A 788 25.59 12.80 -7.22
C VAL A 788 24.56 13.70 -6.53
N VAL A 789 24.36 14.90 -7.07
CA VAL A 789 23.32 15.85 -6.63
C VAL A 789 21.92 15.29 -6.83
N VAL A 790 21.59 14.79 -8.02
CA VAL A 790 20.24 14.27 -8.29
C VAL A 790 19.93 13.06 -7.38
N LYS A 791 20.92 12.21 -7.10
CA LYS A 791 20.78 11.06 -6.19
C LYS A 791 20.62 11.48 -4.74
N HIS A 792 21.39 12.46 -4.27
CA HIS A 792 21.16 13.11 -2.96
C HIS A 792 19.75 13.67 -2.89
N SER A 793 19.31 14.32 -3.96
CA SER A 793 17.99 14.94 -4.01
C SER A 793 16.85 13.95 -4.00
N HIS A 794 17.02 12.81 -4.67
CA HIS A 794 16.11 11.68 -4.59
C HIS A 794 16.08 11.09 -3.17
N ALA A 795 17.21 10.95 -2.50
CA ALA A 795 17.27 10.40 -1.14
C ALA A 795 16.47 11.25 -0.13
N CYS A 796 16.48 12.58 -0.28
CA CYS A 796 15.71 13.48 0.61
C CYS A 796 14.21 13.55 0.28
N ASN A 797 13.83 13.41 -1.00
CA ASN A 797 12.45 13.66 -1.45
C ASN A 797 11.67 12.41 -1.86
N ASP A 798 12.32 11.26 -1.99
CA ASP A 798 11.73 9.99 -2.44
C ASP A 798 10.94 10.13 -3.76
N TYR A 799 11.61 10.66 -4.79
CA TYR A 799 10.99 10.84 -6.11
C TYR A 799 10.41 9.56 -6.69
N THR A 800 9.14 9.62 -7.07
CA THR A 800 8.44 8.53 -7.76
C THR A 800 8.65 8.59 -9.28
N ALA A 801 8.96 9.77 -9.82
CA ALA A 801 9.23 10.00 -11.23
C ALA A 801 10.15 11.22 -11.42
N ILE A 802 10.85 11.27 -12.55
CA ILE A 802 11.65 12.42 -12.98
C ILE A 802 11.00 13.10 -14.19
N ASN A 803 11.02 14.43 -14.20
CA ASN A 803 10.82 15.24 -15.39
C ASN A 803 12.17 15.80 -15.83
N LEU A 804 12.71 15.30 -16.95
CA LEU A 804 13.98 15.75 -17.50
C LEU A 804 13.73 16.91 -18.48
N THR A 805 14.16 18.11 -18.16
CA THR A 805 13.87 19.31 -18.97
C THR A 805 15.09 19.80 -19.75
N LYS A 806 14.82 20.62 -20.77
CA LYS A 806 15.82 21.27 -21.62
C LYS A 806 16.81 20.28 -22.27
N LEU A 807 16.31 19.12 -22.70
CA LEU A 807 17.15 18.14 -23.41
C LEU A 807 17.64 18.71 -24.75
N ASP A 808 16.84 19.56 -25.39
CA ASP A 808 17.12 20.27 -26.64
C ASP A 808 18.37 21.16 -26.58
N VAL A 809 18.73 21.67 -25.39
CA VAL A 809 19.94 22.49 -25.21
C VAL A 809 21.22 21.68 -25.49
N LEU A 810 21.14 20.35 -25.38
CA LEU A 810 22.28 19.45 -25.60
C LEU A 810 22.42 18.97 -27.06
N ASP A 811 21.55 19.41 -27.98
CA ASP A 811 21.46 18.91 -29.36
C ASP A 811 22.77 19.02 -30.15
N ASP A 812 23.52 20.11 -29.95
CA ASP A 812 24.69 20.46 -30.76
C ASP A 812 26.05 20.13 -30.09
N PHE A 813 26.07 19.27 -29.08
CA PHE A 813 27.30 18.83 -28.42
C PHE A 813 27.87 17.55 -29.06
N ASP A 814 29.20 17.46 -29.14
CA ASP A 814 29.91 16.25 -29.63
C ASP A 814 29.97 15.18 -28.54
N GLU A 815 30.28 15.61 -27.32
CA GLU A 815 30.36 14.78 -26.12
C GLU A 815 29.64 15.47 -24.97
N LEU A 816 29.03 14.67 -24.11
CA LEU A 816 28.32 15.08 -22.90
C LEU A 816 29.00 14.45 -21.70
N LYS A 817 29.32 15.25 -20.69
CA LYS A 817 29.85 14.73 -19.43
C LYS A 817 28.76 14.71 -18.37
N VAL A 818 28.79 13.68 -17.54
CA VAL A 818 27.88 13.51 -16.41
C VAL A 818 28.67 13.13 -15.18
N ALA A 819 28.54 13.90 -14.10
CA ALA A 819 29.23 13.61 -12.85
C ALA A 819 28.58 12.42 -12.13
N THR A 820 29.40 11.43 -11.76
CA THR A 820 28.94 10.14 -11.19
C THR A 820 29.47 9.87 -9.79
N SER A 821 30.61 10.47 -9.42
CA SER A 821 31.14 10.42 -8.06
C SER A 821 32.04 11.60 -7.77
N TYR A 822 32.29 11.83 -6.50
CA TYR A 822 33.25 12.81 -6.01
C TYR A 822 34.38 12.11 -5.26
N SER A 823 35.58 12.66 -5.31
CA SER A 823 36.67 12.32 -4.40
C SER A 823 37.29 13.56 -3.77
N ILE A 824 37.90 13.39 -2.60
CA ILE A 824 38.79 14.39 -2.01
C ILE A 824 40.10 13.67 -1.69
N ASN A 825 41.23 14.21 -2.17
CA ASN A 825 42.55 13.61 -1.98
C ASN A 825 42.62 12.13 -2.42
N GLY A 826 41.98 11.79 -3.54
CA GLY A 826 41.90 10.43 -4.07
C GLY A 826 40.96 9.47 -3.33
N GLN A 827 40.31 9.88 -2.23
CA GLN A 827 39.32 9.07 -1.53
C GLN A 827 37.91 9.39 -2.04
N GLN A 828 37.22 8.38 -2.57
CA GLN A 828 35.85 8.53 -3.06
C GLN A 828 34.87 8.79 -1.91
N LEU A 829 33.99 9.78 -2.09
CA LEU A 829 32.90 10.09 -1.17
C LEU A 829 31.69 9.19 -1.44
N GLU A 830 30.97 8.84 -0.38
CA GLU A 830 29.75 8.02 -0.48
C GLU A 830 28.56 8.79 -1.08
N GLY A 831 28.50 10.11 -0.83
CA GLY A 831 27.41 10.97 -1.26
C GLY A 831 27.80 12.44 -1.31
N PHE A 832 26.80 13.32 -1.36
CA PHE A 832 27.01 14.76 -1.41
C PHE A 832 27.52 15.29 -0.05
N PRO A 833 28.63 16.04 0.01
CA PRO A 833 29.17 16.53 1.28
C PRO A 833 28.33 17.69 1.84
N SER A 834 28.21 17.76 3.16
CA SER A 834 27.47 18.82 3.86
C SER A 834 28.27 20.12 4.06
N ASN A 835 29.59 20.03 4.07
CA ASN A 835 30.47 21.17 4.32
C ASN A 835 30.81 21.90 2.99
N PRO A 836 30.55 23.22 2.86
CA PRO A 836 30.77 23.96 1.61
C PRO A 836 32.25 24.08 1.20
N GLU A 837 33.18 24.11 2.15
CA GLU A 837 34.62 24.06 1.85
C GLU A 837 35.01 22.71 1.24
N MET A 838 34.46 21.60 1.75
CA MET A 838 34.66 20.27 1.18
C MET A 838 34.05 20.17 -0.21
N ILE A 839 32.83 20.69 -0.43
CA ILE A 839 32.21 20.72 -1.77
C ILE A 839 33.11 21.49 -2.75
N SER A 840 33.78 22.56 -2.31
CA SER A 840 34.68 23.35 -3.16
C SER A 840 35.98 22.62 -3.51
N GLN A 841 36.34 21.57 -2.77
CA GLN A 841 37.57 20.79 -2.94
C GLN A 841 37.34 19.44 -3.64
N VAL A 842 36.09 19.11 -3.99
CA VAL A 842 35.82 17.82 -4.63
C VAL A 842 36.43 17.75 -6.02
N GLU A 843 37.10 16.64 -6.28
CA GLU A 843 37.46 16.19 -7.60
C GLU A 843 36.26 15.43 -8.18
N VAL A 844 35.75 15.92 -9.30
CA VAL A 844 34.56 15.35 -9.95
C VAL A 844 34.97 14.30 -10.97
N HIS A 845 34.45 13.09 -10.80
CA HIS A 845 34.59 12.02 -11.79
C HIS A 845 33.42 12.06 -12.77
N TYR A 846 33.75 12.14 -14.06
CA TYR A 846 32.77 12.23 -15.13
C TYR A 846 32.73 10.95 -15.95
N GLU A 847 31.52 10.51 -16.28
CA GLU A 847 31.30 9.62 -17.42
C GLU A 847 31.10 10.47 -18.68
N THR A 848 31.79 10.12 -19.77
CA THR A 848 31.61 10.77 -21.07
C THR A 848 30.67 9.95 -21.95
N LEU A 849 29.58 10.57 -22.38
CA LEU A 849 28.57 10.01 -23.28
C LEU A 849 28.63 10.71 -24.64
N PRO A 850 28.39 10.01 -25.77
CA PRO A 850 28.36 10.63 -27.08
C PRO A 850 27.15 11.57 -27.20
N GLY A 851 27.37 12.78 -27.73
CA GLY A 851 26.30 13.67 -28.16
C GLY A 851 25.58 13.17 -29.42
N TRP A 852 24.53 13.87 -29.85
CA TRP A 852 23.70 13.41 -30.98
C TRP A 852 23.69 14.31 -32.21
N LYS A 853 24.12 15.58 -32.15
CA LYS A 853 24.21 16.51 -33.30
C LYS A 853 22.96 16.54 -34.17
N LYS A 854 21.79 16.46 -33.52
CA LYS A 854 20.48 16.39 -34.18
C LYS A 854 19.43 17.12 -33.35
N PRO A 855 18.51 17.86 -33.98
CA PRO A 855 17.45 18.53 -33.23
C PRO A 855 16.54 17.51 -32.56
N THR A 856 16.30 17.67 -31.27
CA THR A 856 15.25 17.00 -30.50
C THR A 856 14.01 17.88 -30.34
N THR A 857 14.13 19.18 -30.62
CA THR A 857 13.03 20.14 -30.51
C THR A 857 11.79 19.70 -31.30
N GLY A 858 10.64 19.69 -30.63
CA GLY A 858 9.35 19.32 -31.24
C GLY A 858 9.10 17.81 -31.36
N ALA A 859 10.04 16.95 -30.95
CA ALA A 859 9.81 15.50 -30.84
C ALA A 859 8.58 15.20 -29.97
N LYS A 860 7.73 14.28 -30.44
CA LYS A 860 6.43 13.98 -29.79
C LYS A 860 6.42 12.63 -29.08
N SER A 861 7.30 11.72 -29.47
CA SER A 861 7.46 10.39 -28.87
C SER A 861 8.89 10.14 -28.43
N TYR A 862 9.07 9.25 -27.43
CA TYR A 862 10.41 8.86 -26.97
C TYR A 862 11.29 8.29 -28.09
N TYR A 863 10.67 7.58 -29.05
CA TYR A 863 11.38 6.95 -30.16
C TYR A 863 11.70 7.91 -31.31
N ASP A 864 11.14 9.13 -31.29
CA ASP A 864 11.53 10.20 -32.21
C ASP A 864 12.92 10.76 -31.82
N LEU A 865 13.35 10.55 -30.57
CA LEU A 865 14.65 11.01 -30.09
C LEU A 865 15.80 10.19 -30.70
N PRO A 866 16.94 10.84 -31.01
CA PRO A 866 18.18 10.16 -31.38
C PRO A 866 18.54 9.06 -30.36
N SER A 867 19.16 7.99 -30.84
CA SER A 867 19.52 6.85 -29.97
C SER A 867 20.47 7.27 -28.84
N GLN A 868 21.37 8.24 -29.07
CA GLN A 868 22.25 8.77 -28.03
C GLN A 868 21.48 9.56 -26.96
N ALA A 869 20.49 10.38 -27.36
CA ALA A 869 19.63 11.11 -26.42
C ALA A 869 18.83 10.15 -25.53
N ARG A 870 18.31 9.05 -26.11
CA ARG A 870 17.67 7.97 -25.34
C ARG A 870 18.63 7.29 -24.35
N LYS A 871 19.85 6.98 -24.78
CA LYS A 871 20.89 6.43 -23.90
C LYS A 871 21.25 7.38 -22.76
N TYR A 872 21.28 8.69 -23.01
CA TYR A 872 21.50 9.70 -21.99
C TYR A 872 20.40 9.66 -20.91
N ILE A 873 19.13 9.58 -21.34
CA ILE A 873 17.98 9.44 -20.44
C ILE A 873 18.05 8.14 -19.65
N GLU A 874 18.29 7.01 -20.31
CA GLU A 874 18.41 5.69 -19.68
C GLU A 874 19.58 5.63 -18.69
N TYR A 875 20.68 6.34 -18.96
CA TYR A 875 21.82 6.45 -18.05
C TYR A 875 21.42 7.14 -16.74
N ILE A 876 20.69 8.27 -16.83
CA ILE A 876 20.16 8.98 -15.65
C ILE A 876 19.24 8.06 -14.85
N GLU A 877 18.31 7.36 -15.51
CA GLU A 877 17.38 6.43 -14.85
C GLU A 877 18.10 5.32 -14.11
N ASN A 878 19.10 4.70 -14.74
CA ASN A 878 19.84 3.58 -14.16
C ASN A 878 20.69 4.02 -12.97
N PHE A 879 21.27 5.22 -13.02
CA PHE A 879 22.10 5.74 -11.94
C PHE A 879 21.28 6.15 -10.72
N VAL A 880 20.17 6.87 -10.93
CA VAL A 880 19.32 7.40 -9.85
C VAL A 880 18.37 6.34 -9.31
N GLY A 881 17.96 5.38 -10.14
CA GLY A 881 16.97 4.35 -9.78
C GLY A 881 15.52 4.79 -9.97
N VAL A 882 15.28 5.95 -10.60
CA VAL A 882 13.96 6.54 -10.81
C VAL A 882 13.71 6.76 -12.30
N LYS A 883 12.50 6.47 -12.77
CA LYS A 883 12.13 6.61 -14.19
C LYS A 883 11.89 8.06 -14.60
N VAL A 884 12.36 8.41 -15.79
CA VAL A 884 12.09 9.71 -16.43
C VAL A 884 10.78 9.60 -17.19
N LYS A 885 9.73 10.16 -16.59
CA LYS A 885 8.35 10.12 -17.09
C LYS A 885 8.04 11.26 -18.05
N TRP A 886 8.62 12.44 -17.83
CA TRP A 886 8.46 13.59 -18.73
C TRP A 886 9.81 14.04 -19.27
N ILE A 887 9.86 14.42 -20.55
CA ILE A 887 11.07 14.90 -21.22
C ILE A 887 10.75 16.19 -21.97
N GLY A 888 11.29 17.31 -21.50
CA GLY A 888 11.18 18.61 -22.14
C GLY A 888 12.18 18.74 -23.29
N VAL A 889 11.66 18.97 -24.50
CA VAL A 889 12.40 19.14 -25.76
C VAL A 889 12.12 20.52 -26.36
N GLY A 890 12.15 21.54 -25.54
CA GLY A 890 11.91 22.93 -25.93
C GLY A 890 11.00 23.72 -25.00
N PRO A 891 10.88 25.04 -25.22
CA PRO A 891 10.18 25.95 -24.31
C PRO A 891 8.65 25.89 -24.45
N ALA A 892 8.12 25.62 -25.65
CA ALA A 892 6.68 25.59 -25.90
C ALA A 892 6.00 24.47 -25.09
N ARG A 893 4.77 24.71 -24.62
CA ARG A 893 4.01 23.77 -23.76
C ARG A 893 3.92 22.36 -24.35
N ASP A 894 3.68 22.24 -25.65
CA ASP A 894 3.51 20.99 -26.39
C ASP A 894 4.84 20.30 -26.76
N HIS A 895 5.99 20.90 -26.43
CA HIS A 895 7.31 20.29 -26.55
C HIS A 895 7.68 19.45 -25.31
N MET A 896 6.77 18.57 -24.92
CA MET A 896 6.92 17.67 -23.77
C MET A 896 6.58 16.25 -24.19
N ILE A 897 7.57 15.35 -24.16
CA ILE A 897 7.34 13.92 -24.37
C ILE A 897 6.91 13.33 -23.03
N THR A 898 5.87 12.50 -23.06
CA THR A 898 5.42 11.73 -21.89
C THR A 898 5.71 10.26 -22.13
N ARG A 899 6.37 9.62 -21.17
CA ARG A 899 6.67 8.18 -21.10
C ARG A 899 5.81 7.55 -20.02
N SER A 900 5.48 6.29 -20.20
CA SER A 900 4.54 5.55 -19.36
C SER A 900 5.26 4.51 -18.52
#